data_AF-A0A7J4IFM7-F1
#
_entry.id   AF-A0A7J4IFM7-F1
#
_cell.length_a   1.000
_cell.length_b   1.000
_cell.length_c   1.000
_cell.angle_alpha   90.00
_cell.angle_beta   90.00
_cell.angle_gamma   90.00
#
_symmetry.space_group_name_H-M   'P 1'
#
loop_
_entity.id
_entity.type
_entity.pdbx_description
1 polymer ?
#
loop_
_entity_poly.entity_id
_entity_poly.type
_entity_poly.pdbx_seq_one_letter_code
_entity_poly.pdbx_strand_id
1 'polypeptide(L)'
;MNRGTAPDGLFARLAGWGLVRGPLAGPFDGQAVEVWLRDGEPAIAVLTEGDPDDLEGLHRIAWSLGCSRALAPHRKGDVLIRTAGPPSEPAPPRHPAPGRIDAMPVPVPGVVNALVRLAGTWRERLLRQCLAGHLDWTEADLNLAVEAPIAALLLGTAGDCVPTARMRAEIGAAGVVLDAVPPGLLALVWDIHLARGVHLAGADASVGPRPPADRAGPDRVVLRRFAAWAGTDTDGIDRVLVPACGAGRFLLAYGRWAAVHNIHLYALDPDPRAVLFAGALVEREFGSRLAYTLRASHPLVDADLYNDPLARLIPEDARARLRPADWSSLFGGIDHFDRVLIADPAVPLTRRRAVQRYIEGGYATMTAGADPALLLVEAGARRLAPGGRVFALYQASAYRVPSAVAFRRWLAPRADVLITMAGYCAVKVSAESIPTPILAGSLGEGASVMRSYPRSALDIGSWTVTDPARAALLTRLEAGGAPLGEVLLGGVRAPAPAGLDPALLIDTRARLLLLRADRRAARAIRPLIAPVDVVRFGSARAASRFAIAGPLPPRARRLALELGLEPPETDLLPPPSGPRLLFAEGAPTPAFLCDPFGRAVPTADLGTIAPADLFLAGLLHAAPVAALIAERCPGGLSVRCLARLPVRLP
;
A
#
# COMPACT_ATOMS: atom_id res chain seq x y z
N MET A 1 -24.05 -45.37 -9.69
CA MET A 1 -24.82 -44.24 -9.12
C MET A 1 -24.02 -43.70 -7.94
N ASN A 2 -22.92 -42.98 -8.14
CA ASN A 2 -22.74 -41.57 -8.48
C ASN A 2 -23.40 -40.55 -7.53
N ARG A 3 -22.51 -39.94 -6.72
CA ARG A 3 -22.56 -38.65 -6.00
C ARG A 3 -23.72 -38.42 -5.03
N GLY A 4 -23.50 -38.80 -3.77
CA GLY A 4 -24.15 -38.17 -2.63
C GLY A 4 -23.77 -36.70 -2.58
N THR A 5 -24.79 -35.84 -2.60
CA THR A 5 -24.70 -34.39 -2.52
C THR A 5 -24.04 -33.97 -1.19
N ALA A 6 -23.07 -33.05 -1.28
CA ALA A 6 -22.62 -32.26 -0.13
C ALA A 6 -23.82 -31.50 0.49
N PRO A 7 -23.77 -31.14 1.79
CA PRO A 7 -24.97 -30.71 2.51
C PRO A 7 -25.37 -29.28 2.13
N ASP A 8 -26.56 -29.13 1.56
CA ASP A 8 -27.19 -27.84 1.20
C ASP A 8 -27.18 -26.80 2.34
N GLY A 9 -27.07 -27.26 3.59
CA GLY A 9 -27.04 -26.40 4.78
C GLY A 9 -25.80 -25.51 4.93
N LEU A 10 -24.60 -25.93 4.51
CA LEU A 10 -23.39 -25.10 4.67
C LEU A 10 -23.45 -23.91 3.72
N PHE A 11 -23.69 -24.16 2.44
CA PHE A 11 -23.71 -23.10 1.43
C PHE A 11 -24.87 -22.12 1.63
N ALA A 12 -26.03 -22.60 2.08
CA ALA A 12 -27.13 -21.73 2.49
C ALA A 12 -26.75 -20.82 3.69
N ARG A 13 -26.00 -21.34 4.66
CA ARG A 13 -25.52 -20.54 5.81
C ARG A 13 -24.47 -19.51 5.39
N LEU A 14 -23.56 -19.86 4.50
CA LEU A 14 -22.58 -18.92 3.94
C LEU A 14 -23.26 -17.78 3.18
N ALA A 15 -24.25 -18.10 2.34
CA ALA A 15 -25.08 -17.08 1.68
C ALA A 15 -25.83 -16.20 2.70
N GLY A 16 -26.37 -16.78 3.76
CA GLY A 16 -27.00 -16.06 4.88
C GLY A 16 -26.06 -15.12 5.65
N TRP A 17 -24.73 -15.29 5.52
CA TRP A 17 -23.71 -14.39 6.07
C TRP A 17 -23.31 -13.26 5.10
N GLY A 18 -24.08 -13.06 4.02
CA GLY A 18 -23.79 -12.08 2.98
C GLY A 18 -22.56 -12.44 2.15
N LEU A 19 -22.19 -13.73 2.09
CA LEU A 19 -21.09 -14.20 1.26
C LEU A 19 -21.62 -14.63 -0.12
N VAL A 20 -20.90 -14.25 -1.16
CA VAL A 20 -21.20 -14.63 -2.55
C VAL A 20 -20.20 -15.66 -2.99
N ARG A 21 -20.66 -16.75 -3.62
CA ARG A 21 -19.76 -17.77 -4.17
C ARG A 21 -18.92 -17.14 -5.29
N GLY A 22 -17.61 -17.14 -5.10
CA GLY A 22 -16.63 -16.69 -6.08
C GLY A 22 -16.39 -17.75 -7.17
N PRO A 23 -15.63 -17.41 -8.21
CA PRO A 23 -15.23 -18.40 -9.22
C PRO A 23 -14.47 -19.55 -8.54
N LEU A 24 -14.71 -20.78 -9.01
CA LEU A 24 -13.95 -21.95 -8.59
C LEU A 24 -12.46 -21.67 -8.74
N ALA A 25 -11.72 -21.71 -7.64
CA ALA A 25 -10.29 -21.86 -7.72
C ALA A 25 -10.08 -23.28 -8.27
N GLY A 26 -9.42 -23.42 -9.42
CA GLY A 26 -9.08 -24.75 -9.96
C GLY A 26 -8.36 -25.62 -8.90
N PRO A 27 -8.14 -26.92 -9.18
CA PRO A 27 -7.56 -27.82 -8.20
C PRO A 27 -6.25 -27.26 -7.63
N PHE A 28 -6.19 -27.06 -6.32
CA PHE A 28 -5.00 -26.65 -5.58
C PHE A 28 -4.41 -27.92 -4.95
N ASP A 29 -3.20 -28.31 -5.37
CA ASP A 29 -2.56 -29.58 -4.98
C ASP A 29 -3.48 -30.81 -5.18
N GLY A 30 -4.28 -30.79 -6.26
CA GLY A 30 -5.21 -31.88 -6.59
C GLY A 30 -6.53 -31.88 -5.80
N GLN A 31 -6.75 -30.90 -4.92
CA GLN A 31 -7.98 -30.77 -4.14
C GLN A 31 -8.91 -29.69 -4.73
N ALA A 32 -10.22 -29.96 -4.76
CA ALA A 32 -11.21 -29.01 -5.26
C ALA A 32 -11.61 -28.00 -4.18
N VAL A 33 -11.51 -26.70 -4.50
CA VAL A 33 -11.70 -25.62 -3.52
C VAL A 33 -12.66 -24.57 -4.05
N GLU A 34 -13.63 -24.19 -3.22
CA GLU A 34 -14.56 -23.10 -3.47
C GLU A 34 -14.25 -21.88 -2.63
N VAL A 35 -14.14 -20.72 -3.28
CA VAL A 35 -13.92 -19.45 -2.59
C VAL A 35 -15.25 -18.71 -2.46
N TRP A 36 -15.49 -18.16 -1.28
CA TRP A 36 -16.65 -17.34 -0.95
C TRP A 36 -16.18 -15.94 -0.58
N LEU A 37 -16.79 -14.94 -1.21
CA LEU A 37 -16.40 -13.55 -1.17
C LEU A 37 -17.30 -12.75 -0.23
N ARG A 38 -16.77 -11.74 0.46
CA ARG A 38 -17.55 -10.68 1.12
C ARG A 38 -17.13 -9.36 0.52
N ASP A 39 -18.10 -8.59 0.01
CA ASP A 39 -17.83 -7.30 -0.63
C ASP A 39 -16.78 -7.37 -1.77
N GLY A 40 -16.73 -8.52 -2.47
CA GLY A 40 -15.78 -8.79 -3.55
C GLY A 40 -14.42 -9.36 -3.10
N GLU A 41 -14.14 -9.42 -1.80
CA GLU A 41 -12.88 -9.93 -1.26
C GLU A 41 -13.00 -11.40 -0.81
N PRO A 42 -11.99 -12.26 -1.04
CA PRO A 42 -11.95 -13.64 -0.55
C PRO A 42 -12.12 -13.71 0.98
N ALA A 43 -13.26 -14.21 1.42
CA ALA A 43 -13.58 -14.30 2.84
C ALA A 43 -13.33 -15.72 3.37
N ILE A 44 -13.75 -16.74 2.62
CA ILE A 44 -13.75 -18.15 3.05
C ILE A 44 -13.37 -19.06 1.90
N ALA A 45 -12.44 -19.99 2.11
CA ALA A 45 -12.22 -21.12 1.22
C ALA A 45 -12.85 -22.38 1.81
N VAL A 46 -13.57 -23.14 0.99
CA VAL A 46 -14.25 -24.39 1.34
C VAL A 46 -13.66 -25.51 0.50
N LEU A 47 -13.10 -26.52 1.15
CA LEU A 47 -12.67 -27.73 0.44
C LEU A 47 -13.90 -28.56 0.08
N THR A 48 -14.12 -28.81 -1.21
CA THR A 48 -15.27 -29.62 -1.67
C THR A 48 -14.89 -31.07 -1.90
N GLU A 49 -13.63 -31.35 -2.21
CA GLU A 49 -13.06 -32.69 -2.34
C GLU A 49 -11.65 -32.74 -1.74
N GLY A 50 -11.37 -33.72 -0.88
CA GLY A 50 -10.06 -33.94 -0.25
C GLY A 50 -10.19 -34.58 1.14
N ASP A 51 -9.05 -34.79 1.81
CA ASP A 51 -9.01 -35.31 3.18
C ASP A 51 -9.45 -34.20 4.15
N PRO A 52 -10.61 -34.33 4.84
CA PRO A 52 -11.03 -33.33 5.82
C PRO A 52 -10.08 -33.22 7.02
N ASP A 53 -9.21 -34.22 7.22
CA ASP A 53 -8.21 -34.23 8.28
C ASP A 53 -6.88 -33.58 7.85
N ASP A 54 -6.68 -33.27 6.55
CA ASP A 54 -5.55 -32.45 6.03
C ASP A 54 -5.78 -30.95 6.27
N LEU A 55 -5.91 -30.61 7.54
CA LEU A 55 -6.21 -29.25 8.00
C LEU A 55 -5.09 -28.26 7.67
N GLU A 56 -3.86 -28.74 7.53
CA GLU A 56 -2.70 -27.94 7.16
C GLU A 56 -2.71 -27.58 5.68
N GLY A 57 -3.03 -28.53 4.80
CA GLY A 57 -3.28 -28.28 3.37
C GLY A 57 -4.41 -27.28 3.15
N LEU A 58 -5.55 -27.49 3.81
CA LEU A 58 -6.71 -26.60 3.80
C LEU A 58 -6.39 -25.17 4.23
N HIS A 59 -5.61 -25.01 5.30
CA HIS A 59 -5.22 -23.68 5.78
C HIS A 59 -4.25 -23.00 4.82
N ARG A 60 -3.27 -23.74 4.28
CA ARG A 60 -2.38 -23.25 3.21
C ARG A 60 -3.18 -22.78 2.00
N ILE A 61 -4.19 -23.55 1.59
CA ILE A 61 -5.07 -23.23 0.47
C ILE A 61 -5.84 -21.94 0.75
N ALA A 62 -6.58 -21.86 1.85
CA ALA A 62 -7.36 -20.69 2.21
C ALA A 62 -6.49 -19.43 2.30
N TRP A 63 -5.30 -19.56 2.90
CA TRP A 63 -4.33 -18.50 2.99
C TRP A 63 -3.76 -18.11 1.62
N SER A 64 -3.49 -19.08 0.74
CA SER A 64 -3.00 -18.82 -0.62
C SER A 64 -4.02 -18.09 -1.48
N LEU A 65 -5.31 -18.21 -1.13
CA LEU A 65 -6.46 -17.59 -1.76
C LEU A 65 -6.87 -16.26 -1.07
N GLY A 66 -6.12 -15.81 -0.05
CA GLY A 66 -6.41 -14.56 0.67
C GLY A 66 -7.62 -14.63 1.60
N CYS A 67 -8.14 -15.82 1.88
CA CYS A 67 -9.32 -16.00 2.72
C CYS A 67 -8.99 -15.78 4.19
N SER A 68 -9.88 -15.07 4.89
CA SER A 68 -9.80 -14.90 6.35
C SER A 68 -10.10 -16.18 7.14
N ARG A 69 -10.77 -17.17 6.51
CA ARG A 69 -11.16 -18.44 7.11
C ARG A 69 -11.04 -19.59 6.10
N ALA A 70 -10.77 -20.78 6.62
CA ALA A 70 -10.82 -22.05 5.89
C ALA A 70 -11.91 -22.93 6.50
N LEU A 71 -12.68 -23.63 5.67
CA LEU A 71 -13.69 -24.60 6.11
C LEU A 71 -13.48 -25.94 5.42
N ALA A 72 -13.59 -27.01 6.19
CA ALA A 72 -13.64 -28.38 5.68
C ALA A 72 -14.99 -29.01 6.08
N PRO A 73 -15.74 -29.61 5.14
CA PRO A 73 -16.92 -30.39 5.46
C PRO A 73 -16.51 -31.69 6.16
N HIS A 74 -17.04 -31.96 7.35
CA HIS A 74 -16.76 -33.18 8.10
C HIS A 74 -17.83 -34.25 7.84
N ARG A 75 -17.45 -35.54 7.85
CA ARG A 75 -18.31 -36.70 7.50
C ARG A 75 -19.59 -36.88 8.34
N LYS A 76 -19.80 -36.07 9.39
CA LYS A 76 -20.99 -36.12 10.27
C LYS A 76 -21.94 -34.92 10.10
N GLY A 77 -21.79 -34.11 9.05
CA GLY A 77 -22.59 -32.90 8.84
C GLY A 77 -22.12 -31.69 9.66
N ASP A 78 -21.04 -31.86 10.43
CA ASP A 78 -20.36 -30.78 11.13
C ASP A 78 -19.41 -30.02 10.20
N VAL A 79 -19.19 -28.74 10.50
CA VAL A 79 -18.28 -27.86 9.76
C VAL A 79 -17.16 -27.50 10.70
N LEU A 80 -15.91 -27.83 10.34
CA LEU A 80 -14.76 -27.41 11.13
C LEU A 80 -14.50 -25.92 10.83
N ILE A 81 -14.88 -25.04 11.75
CA ILE A 81 -14.67 -23.59 11.65
C ILE A 81 -13.51 -23.21 12.57
N ARG A 82 -12.42 -22.65 12.01
CA ARG A 82 -11.46 -21.90 12.83
C ARG A 82 -11.60 -20.40 12.55
N THR A 83 -11.96 -19.65 13.58
CA THR A 83 -11.99 -18.18 13.58
C THR A 83 -10.69 -17.63 14.16
N ALA A 84 -10.13 -16.60 13.51
CA ALA A 84 -9.23 -15.64 14.15
C ALA A 84 -10.03 -14.35 14.39
N GLY A 85 -10.05 -13.83 15.62
CA GLY A 85 -10.73 -12.57 15.97
C GLY A 85 -10.20 -11.96 17.29
N PRO A 86 -10.33 -10.64 17.51
CA PRO A 86 -9.81 -9.92 18.69
C PRO A 86 -10.76 -10.01 19.91
N PRO A 87 -10.34 -9.61 21.13
CA PRO A 87 -11.14 -9.77 22.34
C PRO A 87 -12.21 -8.68 22.47
N SER A 88 -13.44 -9.07 22.82
CA SER A 88 -14.42 -8.21 23.48
C SER A 88 -15.29 -9.03 24.45
N GLU A 89 -15.04 -8.83 25.75
CA GLU A 89 -15.82 -9.13 26.98
C GLU A 89 -16.42 -10.54 27.26
N PRO A 90 -16.55 -10.93 28.56
CA PRO A 90 -16.70 -12.32 28.97
C PRO A 90 -18.16 -12.77 29.05
N ALA A 91 -18.44 -13.98 28.55
CA ALA A 91 -19.62 -14.76 28.93
C ALA A 91 -19.28 -15.66 30.15
N PRO A 92 -20.25 -16.00 31.03
CA PRO A 92 -20.00 -16.65 32.31
C PRO A 92 -19.57 -18.13 32.14
N PRO A 93 -18.97 -18.76 33.18
CA PRO A 93 -18.14 -19.94 33.02
C PRO A 93 -18.98 -21.20 32.81
N ARG A 94 -18.54 -22.07 31.90
CA ARG A 94 -18.89 -23.50 31.90
C ARG A 94 -17.60 -24.31 32.09
N HIS A 95 -17.68 -25.30 32.97
CA HIS A 95 -16.58 -26.18 33.39
C HIS A 95 -15.95 -26.99 32.23
N PRO A 96 -14.69 -27.45 32.39
CA PRO A 96 -13.86 -27.94 31.29
C PRO A 96 -13.91 -29.47 31.11
N ALA A 97 -13.71 -29.92 29.87
CA ALA A 97 -13.32 -31.29 29.51
C ALA A 97 -12.37 -31.24 28.28
N PRO A 98 -11.50 -32.25 28.08
CA PRO A 98 -10.05 -32.00 28.01
C PRO A 98 -9.47 -32.02 26.60
N GLY A 99 -8.30 -31.38 26.46
CA GLY A 99 -7.38 -31.58 25.34
C GLY A 99 -7.43 -30.46 24.30
N ARG A 100 -6.90 -29.28 24.63
CA ARG A 100 -6.64 -28.23 23.65
C ARG A 100 -5.21 -27.74 23.84
N ILE A 101 -4.39 -27.93 22.81
CA ILE A 101 -3.07 -27.32 22.71
C ILE A 101 -3.30 -25.85 22.32
N ASP A 102 -2.98 -24.95 23.25
CA ASP A 102 -3.06 -23.51 23.07
C ASP A 102 -1.90 -23.02 22.20
N ALA A 103 -2.20 -22.85 20.91
CA ALA A 103 -1.48 -21.89 20.07
C ALA A 103 -2.53 -21.17 19.20
N MET A 104 -2.89 -19.96 19.62
CA MET A 104 -3.73 -19.05 18.86
C MET A 104 -2.89 -18.42 17.74
N PRO A 105 -3.21 -18.63 16.45
CA PRO A 105 -2.52 -17.95 15.36
C PRO A 105 -3.06 -16.54 15.22
N VAL A 106 -2.14 -15.62 15.04
CA VAL A 106 -2.38 -14.20 14.81
C VAL A 106 -2.94 -14.00 13.39
N PRO A 107 -3.88 -13.07 13.13
CA PRO A 107 -4.33 -12.74 11.77
C PRO A 107 -3.15 -12.30 10.86
N VAL A 108 -3.29 -12.39 9.52
CA VAL A 108 -2.22 -12.05 8.54
C VAL A 108 -1.51 -10.73 8.84
N PRO A 109 -2.20 -9.61 9.13
CA PRO A 109 -1.52 -8.36 9.50
C PRO A 109 -0.71 -8.53 10.78
N GLY A 110 -1.18 -9.33 11.73
CA GLY A 110 -0.47 -9.57 12.97
C GLY A 110 0.68 -10.58 12.84
N VAL A 111 0.68 -11.53 11.90
CA VAL A 111 1.88 -12.36 11.60
C VAL A 111 2.97 -11.48 10.98
N VAL A 112 2.61 -10.67 9.96
CA VAL A 112 3.55 -9.73 9.35
C VAL A 112 4.09 -8.76 10.41
N ASN A 113 3.21 -8.12 11.19
CA ASN A 113 3.62 -7.19 12.25
C ASN A 113 4.45 -7.88 13.34
N ALA A 114 4.15 -9.13 13.70
CA ALA A 114 4.92 -9.89 14.68
C ALA A 114 6.32 -10.20 14.15
N LEU A 115 6.44 -10.73 12.93
CA LEU A 115 7.73 -11.07 12.32
C LEU A 115 8.57 -9.81 12.07
N VAL A 116 7.98 -8.73 11.57
CA VAL A 116 8.70 -7.45 11.38
C VAL A 116 9.18 -6.89 12.73
N ARG A 117 8.37 -6.97 13.79
CA ARG A 117 8.78 -6.55 15.14
C ARG A 117 9.93 -7.40 15.65
N LEU A 118 9.82 -8.73 15.54
CA LEU A 118 10.86 -9.68 15.95
C LEU A 118 12.17 -9.45 15.19
N ALA A 119 12.11 -9.30 13.86
CA ALA A 119 13.27 -9.02 13.02
C ALA A 119 13.98 -7.72 13.44
N GLY A 120 13.22 -6.67 13.77
CA GLY A 120 13.77 -5.44 14.35
C GLY A 120 14.52 -5.67 15.67
N THR A 121 13.91 -6.41 16.60
CA THR A 121 14.54 -6.75 17.89
C THR A 121 15.79 -7.61 17.73
N TRP A 122 15.78 -8.58 16.81
CA TRP A 122 16.95 -9.42 16.52
C TRP A 122 18.08 -8.61 15.91
N ARG A 123 17.74 -7.70 14.99
CA ARG A 123 18.70 -6.81 14.35
C ARG A 123 19.41 -5.94 15.39
N GLU A 124 18.68 -5.30 16.30
CA GLU A 124 19.29 -4.51 17.39
C GLU A 124 20.23 -5.35 18.25
N ARG A 125 19.81 -6.56 18.61
CA ARG A 125 20.57 -7.46 19.48
C ARG A 125 21.87 -7.92 18.79
N LEU A 126 21.77 -8.39 17.54
CA LEU A 126 22.92 -8.82 16.76
C LEU A 126 23.87 -7.65 16.47
N LEU A 127 23.32 -6.47 16.19
CA LEU A 127 24.13 -5.27 15.95
C LEU A 127 24.98 -4.91 17.18
N ARG A 128 24.40 -4.95 18.39
CA ARG A 128 25.16 -4.76 19.64
C ARG A 128 26.24 -5.82 19.84
N GLN A 129 25.95 -7.07 19.50
CA GLN A 129 26.93 -8.16 19.59
C GLN A 129 28.10 -7.96 18.62
N CYS A 130 27.82 -7.60 17.37
CA CYS A 130 28.84 -7.36 16.36
C CYS A 130 29.72 -6.14 16.71
N LEU A 131 29.11 -5.03 17.16
CA LEU A 131 29.83 -3.82 17.56
C LEU A 131 30.74 -4.04 18.79
N ALA A 132 30.41 -5.00 19.65
CA ALA A 132 31.24 -5.33 20.80
C ALA A 132 32.52 -6.12 20.44
N GLY A 133 32.52 -6.82 19.30
CA GLY A 133 33.61 -7.72 18.89
C GLY A 133 34.47 -7.24 17.72
N HIS A 134 34.00 -6.26 16.95
CA HIS A 134 34.63 -5.87 15.68
C HIS A 134 34.57 -4.35 15.44
N LEU A 135 35.72 -3.68 15.57
CA LEU A 135 35.85 -2.24 15.31
C LEU A 135 36.18 -1.91 13.84
N ASP A 136 36.70 -2.89 13.09
CA ASP A 136 37.21 -2.66 11.72
C ASP A 136 36.22 -3.04 10.62
N TRP A 137 34.98 -3.38 10.97
CA TRP A 137 33.97 -3.76 9.98
C TRP A 137 33.48 -2.56 9.18
N THR A 138 33.36 -2.74 7.87
CA THR A 138 32.60 -1.78 7.07
C THR A 138 31.11 -1.87 7.44
N GLU A 139 30.35 -0.80 7.19
CA GLU A 139 28.91 -0.81 7.40
C GLU A 139 28.20 -1.91 6.58
N ALA A 140 28.75 -2.28 5.43
CA ALA A 140 28.22 -3.37 4.62
C ALA A 140 28.44 -4.74 5.28
N ASP A 141 29.65 -4.99 5.79
CA ASP A 141 29.98 -6.24 6.50
C ASP A 141 29.14 -6.39 7.76
N LEU A 142 29.01 -5.30 8.53
CA LEU A 142 28.18 -5.26 9.73
C LEU A 142 26.71 -5.56 9.41
N ASN A 143 26.14 -4.91 8.39
CA ASN A 143 24.77 -5.16 7.99
C ASN A 143 24.57 -6.60 7.51
N LEU A 144 25.49 -7.16 6.71
CA LEU A 144 25.36 -8.54 6.23
C LEU A 144 25.49 -9.55 7.37
N ALA A 145 26.44 -9.36 8.29
CA ALA A 145 26.62 -10.23 9.45
C ALA A 145 25.42 -10.22 10.40
N VAL A 146 24.75 -9.07 10.54
CA VAL A 146 23.53 -8.92 11.36
C VAL A 146 22.32 -9.52 10.67
N GLU A 147 22.17 -9.35 9.35
CA GLU A 147 20.94 -9.71 8.65
C GLU A 147 20.95 -11.15 8.15
N ALA A 148 22.13 -11.73 7.86
CA ALA A 148 22.23 -13.10 7.35
C ALA A 148 21.62 -14.16 8.28
N PRO A 149 21.82 -14.14 9.62
CA PRO A 149 21.18 -15.10 10.53
C PRO A 149 19.65 -14.96 10.56
N ILE A 150 19.15 -13.72 10.46
CA ILE A 150 17.71 -13.41 10.44
C ILE A 150 17.10 -13.94 9.14
N ALA A 151 17.74 -13.67 8.00
CA ALA A 151 17.32 -14.15 6.69
C ALA A 151 17.31 -15.70 6.66
N ALA A 152 18.41 -16.33 7.10
CA ALA A 152 18.54 -17.77 7.12
C ALA A 152 17.47 -18.44 8.00
N LEU A 153 17.17 -17.83 9.16
CA LEU A 153 16.09 -18.30 10.00
C LEU A 153 14.74 -18.21 9.29
N LEU A 154 14.36 -17.02 8.81
CA LEU A 154 13.05 -16.78 8.17
C LEU A 154 12.84 -17.68 6.95
N LEU A 155 13.91 -18.02 6.24
CA LEU A 155 13.87 -18.87 5.06
C LEU A 155 14.02 -20.36 5.38
N GLY A 156 14.26 -20.74 6.63
CA GLY A 156 14.43 -22.15 7.02
C GLY A 156 15.77 -22.76 6.58
N THR A 157 16.76 -21.94 6.23
CA THR A 157 18.12 -22.37 5.84
C THR A 157 19.14 -22.25 6.98
N ALA A 158 18.72 -21.76 8.13
CA ALA A 158 19.55 -21.68 9.32
C ALA A 158 19.86 -23.07 9.91
N GLY A 159 21.15 -23.36 10.09
CA GLY A 159 21.60 -24.43 10.97
C GLY A 159 21.33 -24.14 12.46
N ASP A 160 21.70 -25.07 13.33
CA ASP A 160 21.43 -25.03 14.78
C ASP A 160 22.39 -24.13 15.58
N CYS A 161 22.77 -22.97 15.05
CA CYS A 161 23.60 -22.03 15.80
C CYS A 161 22.82 -21.38 16.96
N VAL A 162 23.53 -21.03 18.04
CA VAL A 162 22.91 -20.47 19.27
C VAL A 162 22.00 -19.26 19.00
N PRO A 163 22.35 -18.29 18.13
CA PRO A 163 21.45 -17.17 17.81
C PRO A 163 20.11 -17.63 17.23
N THR A 164 20.09 -18.62 16.34
CA THR A 164 18.88 -19.04 15.62
C THR A 164 17.95 -19.87 16.51
N ALA A 165 18.49 -20.69 17.42
CA ALA A 165 17.68 -21.44 18.39
C ALA A 165 16.83 -20.52 19.27
N ARG A 166 17.42 -19.42 19.78
CA ARG A 166 16.68 -18.42 20.56
C ARG A 166 15.63 -17.71 19.72
N MET A 167 15.97 -17.30 18.50
CA MET A 167 15.02 -16.65 17.61
C MET A 167 13.83 -17.57 17.25
N ARG A 168 14.05 -18.87 17.02
CA ARG A 168 12.97 -19.87 16.83
C ARG A 168 12.03 -19.92 18.04
N ALA A 169 12.58 -19.89 19.26
CA ALA A 169 11.76 -19.85 20.48
C ALA A 169 10.92 -18.56 20.56
N GLU A 170 11.48 -17.41 20.16
CA GLU A 170 10.76 -16.12 20.13
C GLU A 170 9.65 -16.09 19.05
N ILE A 171 9.86 -16.74 17.90
CA ILE A 171 8.83 -16.96 16.87
C ILE A 171 7.68 -17.83 17.42
N GLY A 172 8.02 -18.96 18.06
CA GLY A 172 7.04 -19.86 18.66
C GLY A 172 6.22 -19.19 19.77
N ALA A 173 6.87 -18.38 20.62
CA ALA A 173 6.20 -17.59 21.66
C ALA A 173 5.26 -16.52 21.08
N ALA A 174 5.52 -16.02 19.87
CA ALA A 174 4.63 -15.12 19.14
C ALA A 174 3.46 -15.85 18.44
N GLY A 175 3.36 -17.18 18.56
CA GLY A 175 2.32 -17.98 17.93
C GLY A 175 2.47 -18.11 16.41
N VAL A 176 3.68 -17.94 15.88
CA VAL A 176 3.95 -18.03 14.44
C VAL A 176 4.57 -19.40 14.13
N VAL A 177 3.99 -20.12 13.17
CA VAL A 177 4.58 -21.33 12.60
C VAL A 177 5.25 -20.94 11.30
N LEU A 178 6.58 -20.83 11.31
CA LEU A 178 7.33 -20.21 10.22
C LEU A 178 7.18 -20.97 8.88
N ASP A 179 7.17 -22.30 8.91
CA ASP A 179 7.03 -23.14 7.72
C ASP A 179 5.68 -22.99 7.03
N ALA A 180 4.65 -22.53 7.76
CA ALA A 180 3.33 -22.24 7.23
C ALA A 180 3.24 -20.82 6.62
N VAL A 181 4.24 -19.95 6.82
CA VAL A 181 4.23 -18.59 6.28
C VAL A 181 4.61 -18.62 4.80
N PRO A 182 3.75 -18.12 3.89
CA PRO A 182 4.08 -18.11 2.49
C PRO A 182 5.34 -17.27 2.18
N PRO A 183 6.15 -17.72 1.21
CA PRO A 183 7.36 -17.03 0.74
C PRO A 183 7.12 -15.56 0.37
N GLY A 184 5.98 -15.26 -0.28
CA GLY A 184 5.62 -13.88 -0.64
C GLY A 184 5.35 -12.97 0.57
N LEU A 185 4.90 -13.52 1.70
CA LEU A 185 4.77 -12.77 2.95
C LEU A 185 6.11 -12.62 3.66
N LEU A 186 7.00 -13.62 3.58
CA LEU A 186 8.36 -13.50 4.10
C LEU A 186 9.13 -12.38 3.37
N ALA A 187 8.98 -12.28 2.04
CA ALA A 187 9.52 -11.16 1.26
C ALA A 187 8.95 -9.82 1.72
N LEU A 188 7.63 -9.73 1.93
CA LEU A 188 6.98 -8.51 2.42
C LEU A 188 7.47 -8.11 3.82
N VAL A 189 7.58 -9.09 4.74
CA VAL A 189 8.16 -8.89 6.07
C VAL A 189 9.57 -8.32 5.96
N TRP A 190 10.38 -8.87 5.04
CA TRP A 190 11.74 -8.41 4.82
C TRP A 190 11.79 -6.99 4.26
N ASP A 191 11.00 -6.67 3.24
CA ASP A 191 10.93 -5.31 2.67
C ASP A 191 10.54 -4.28 3.74
N ILE A 192 9.53 -4.58 4.58
CA ILE A 192 9.11 -3.70 5.68
C ILE A 192 10.22 -3.58 6.74
N HIS A 193 10.93 -4.66 7.04
CA HIS A 193 12.06 -4.66 7.97
C HIS A 193 13.22 -3.79 7.46
N LEU A 194 13.59 -3.92 6.19
CA LEU A 194 14.65 -3.12 5.57
C LEU A 194 14.32 -1.63 5.51
N ALA A 195 13.03 -1.28 5.40
CA ALA A 195 12.55 0.09 5.45
C ALA A 195 12.74 0.76 6.83
N ARG A 196 12.91 -0.03 7.91
CA ARG A 196 13.20 0.49 9.26
C ARG A 196 14.66 0.93 9.35
N GLY A 197 14.85 2.19 9.72
CA GLY A 197 16.18 2.78 9.90
C GLY A 197 16.83 2.29 11.20
N VAL A 198 18.14 2.12 11.16
CA VAL A 198 18.95 2.01 12.39
C VAL A 198 19.48 3.40 12.70
N HIS A 199 19.21 3.88 13.90
CA HIS A 199 19.81 5.08 14.46
C HIS A 199 20.93 4.65 15.40
N LEU A 200 22.16 5.03 15.05
CA LEU A 200 23.32 4.91 15.90
C LEU A 200 23.52 6.24 16.64
N ALA A 201 23.49 6.20 17.97
CA ALA A 201 23.81 7.33 18.85
C ALA A 201 24.95 6.91 19.78
N GLY A 202 26.20 7.07 19.32
CA GLY A 202 27.37 6.56 20.03
C GLY A 202 27.43 5.02 19.99
N ALA A 203 27.60 4.39 21.16
CA ALA A 203 27.57 2.93 21.30
C ALA A 203 26.14 2.35 21.32
N ASP A 204 25.12 3.20 21.45
CA ASP A 204 23.73 2.79 21.47
C ASP A 204 23.16 2.73 20.05
N ALA A 205 22.67 1.54 19.68
CA ALA A 205 21.91 1.33 18.46
C ALA A 205 20.42 1.14 18.80
N SER A 206 19.56 1.89 18.12
CA SER A 206 18.11 1.76 18.17
C SER A 206 17.52 1.66 16.76
N VAL A 207 16.49 0.83 16.59
CA VAL A 207 15.72 0.76 15.35
C VAL A 207 14.49 1.64 15.51
N GLY A 208 14.51 2.78 14.82
CA GLY A 208 13.40 3.72 14.79
C GLY A 208 12.54 3.48 13.56
N PRO A 209 11.21 3.72 13.63
CA PRO A 209 10.42 3.85 12.42
C PRO A 209 10.99 5.03 11.63
N ARG A 210 11.49 4.76 10.41
CA ARG A 210 11.58 5.82 9.39
C ARG A 210 10.14 6.26 9.15
N PRO A 211 9.83 7.57 8.97
CA PRO A 211 8.48 7.98 8.62
C PRO A 211 8.00 7.08 7.48
N PRO A 212 6.83 6.42 7.64
CA PRO A 212 6.40 5.41 6.71
C PRO A 212 6.42 6.04 5.32
N ALA A 213 7.17 5.45 4.39
CA ALA A 213 6.74 5.56 3.03
C ALA A 213 5.39 4.83 3.03
N ASP A 214 4.28 5.57 2.94
CA ASP A 214 2.89 5.08 2.92
C ASP A 214 2.58 4.07 1.79
N ARG A 215 3.61 3.51 1.15
CA ARG A 215 3.49 2.49 0.13
C ARG A 215 3.51 1.12 0.77
N ALA A 216 2.33 0.68 1.21
CA ALA A 216 2.02 -0.73 1.09
C ALA A 216 2.12 -1.06 -0.41
N GLY A 217 3.23 -1.66 -0.84
CA GLY A 217 3.44 -2.05 -2.23
C GLY A 217 2.31 -2.96 -2.74
N PRO A 218 2.24 -3.24 -4.04
CA PRO A 218 1.11 -3.95 -4.65
C PRO A 218 0.81 -5.26 -3.93
N ASP A 219 -0.46 -5.56 -3.73
CA ASP A 219 -0.81 -6.84 -3.13
C ASP A 219 -0.41 -8.01 -4.05
N ARG A 220 -0.53 -9.23 -3.51
CA ARG A 220 -0.15 -10.45 -4.23
C ARG A 220 -0.99 -10.68 -5.49
N VAL A 221 -2.26 -10.30 -5.49
CA VAL A 221 -3.17 -10.48 -6.63
C VAL A 221 -2.76 -9.56 -7.78
N VAL A 222 -2.49 -8.29 -7.49
CA VAL A 222 -2.00 -7.31 -8.46
C VAL A 222 -0.67 -7.78 -9.04
N LEU A 223 0.29 -8.19 -8.21
CA LEU A 223 1.59 -8.69 -8.68
C LEU A 223 1.48 -9.93 -9.57
N ARG A 224 0.61 -10.88 -9.22
CA ARG A 224 0.38 -12.09 -10.03
C ARG A 224 -0.25 -11.77 -11.37
N ARG A 225 -1.27 -10.91 -11.38
CA ARG A 225 -1.91 -10.48 -12.63
C ARG A 225 -0.93 -9.70 -13.52
N PHE A 226 -0.11 -8.84 -12.91
CA PHE A 226 0.95 -8.13 -13.63
C PHE A 226 2.00 -9.11 -14.18
N ALA A 227 2.45 -10.09 -13.40
CA ALA A 227 3.38 -11.12 -13.85
C ALA A 227 2.81 -11.97 -14.99
N ALA A 228 1.54 -12.36 -14.91
CA ALA A 228 0.86 -13.10 -15.98
C ALA A 228 0.74 -12.27 -17.25
N TRP A 229 0.35 -11.01 -17.14
CA TRP A 229 0.30 -10.08 -18.28
C TRP A 229 1.69 -9.81 -18.85
N ALA A 230 2.69 -9.60 -18.02
CA ALA A 230 4.08 -9.42 -18.45
C ALA A 230 4.71 -10.71 -18.97
N GLY A 231 4.04 -11.87 -18.83
CA GLY A 231 4.38 -13.13 -19.47
C GLY A 231 3.66 -13.36 -20.80
N THR A 232 2.74 -12.49 -21.22
CA THR A 232 2.18 -12.57 -22.58
C THR A 232 3.24 -12.20 -23.62
N ASP A 233 3.13 -12.73 -24.82
CA ASP A 233 4.13 -12.65 -25.90
C ASP A 233 5.44 -13.37 -25.51
N THR A 234 5.56 -14.65 -25.85
CA THR A 234 6.65 -15.54 -25.38
C THR A 234 7.78 -15.70 -26.39
N ASP A 235 7.56 -15.31 -27.63
CA ASP A 235 8.46 -15.63 -28.73
C ASP A 235 9.77 -14.86 -28.61
N GLY A 236 10.89 -15.60 -28.56
CA GLY A 236 12.24 -15.04 -28.55
C GLY A 236 12.67 -14.35 -27.25
N ILE A 237 12.10 -14.76 -26.11
CA ILE A 237 12.46 -14.18 -24.81
C ILE A 237 13.35 -15.14 -24.05
N ASP A 238 14.61 -14.77 -23.88
CA ASP A 238 15.59 -15.57 -23.14
C ASP A 238 16.09 -14.85 -21.88
N ARG A 239 16.19 -13.51 -21.94
CA ARG A 239 16.85 -12.68 -20.93
C ARG A 239 15.91 -11.60 -20.42
N VAL A 240 15.58 -11.67 -19.13
CA VAL A 240 14.66 -10.73 -18.49
C VAL A 240 15.37 -10.01 -17.34
N LEU A 241 15.39 -8.68 -17.38
CA LEU A 241 15.92 -7.84 -16.31
C LEU A 241 14.82 -7.44 -15.32
N VAL A 242 15.10 -7.53 -14.03
CA VAL A 242 14.23 -7.05 -12.94
C VAL A 242 15.03 -6.08 -12.06
N PRO A 243 15.03 -4.77 -12.37
CA PRO A 243 15.74 -3.78 -11.58
C PRO A 243 14.96 -3.44 -10.29
N ALA A 244 15.69 -3.11 -9.23
CA ALA A 244 15.15 -2.85 -7.89
C ALA A 244 14.22 -3.99 -7.42
N CYS A 245 14.75 -5.21 -7.42
CA CYS A 245 13.97 -6.42 -7.15
C CYS A 245 13.54 -6.60 -5.69
N GLY A 246 14.03 -5.76 -4.77
CA GLY A 246 13.72 -5.81 -3.34
C GLY A 246 14.04 -7.19 -2.74
N ALA A 247 13.22 -7.63 -1.79
CA ALA A 247 13.31 -8.97 -1.21
C ALA A 247 12.85 -10.11 -2.15
N GLY A 248 12.67 -9.85 -3.45
CA GLY A 248 12.32 -10.87 -4.45
C GLY A 248 10.83 -11.18 -4.55
N ARG A 249 9.94 -10.35 -4.00
CA ARG A 249 8.49 -10.58 -4.02
C ARG A 249 7.92 -10.72 -5.43
N PHE A 250 8.40 -9.89 -6.37
CA PHE A 250 8.02 -10.00 -7.78
C PHE A 250 8.75 -11.14 -8.51
N LEU A 251 9.99 -11.46 -8.13
CA LEU A 251 10.71 -12.63 -8.65
C LEU A 251 9.94 -13.93 -8.35
N LEU A 252 9.29 -14.05 -7.19
CA LEU A 252 8.42 -15.17 -6.89
C LEU A 252 7.16 -15.22 -7.76
N ALA A 253 6.58 -14.06 -8.08
CA ALA A 253 5.37 -13.98 -8.89
C ALA A 253 5.66 -14.36 -10.36
N TYR A 254 6.77 -13.87 -10.91
CA TYR A 254 7.16 -14.12 -12.30
C TYR A 254 7.97 -15.41 -12.49
N GLY A 255 8.74 -15.83 -11.48
CA GLY A 255 9.68 -16.95 -11.55
C GLY A 255 9.02 -18.28 -11.90
N ARG A 256 7.77 -18.50 -11.51
CA ARG A 256 7.00 -19.70 -11.92
C ARG A 256 6.80 -19.75 -13.43
N TRP A 257 6.47 -18.60 -14.02
CA TRP A 257 6.28 -18.48 -15.45
C TRP A 257 7.62 -18.58 -16.19
N ALA A 258 8.66 -17.89 -15.69
CA ALA A 258 10.00 -17.94 -16.25
C ALA A 258 10.60 -19.37 -16.24
N ALA A 259 10.42 -20.12 -15.15
CA ALA A 259 10.88 -21.50 -15.03
C ALA A 259 10.25 -22.43 -16.08
N VAL A 260 8.95 -22.28 -16.35
CA VAL A 260 8.24 -23.08 -17.38
C VAL A 260 8.75 -22.79 -18.79
N HIS A 261 9.20 -21.56 -19.04
CA HIS A 261 9.64 -21.11 -20.38
C HIS A 261 11.17 -21.06 -20.52
N ASN A 262 11.93 -21.61 -19.56
CA ASN A 262 13.40 -21.60 -19.55
C ASN A 262 14.02 -20.19 -19.66
N ILE A 263 13.38 -19.19 -19.05
CA ILE A 263 13.83 -17.80 -19.12
C ILE A 263 14.82 -17.51 -17.99
N HIS A 264 15.92 -16.84 -18.32
CA HIS A 264 16.91 -16.41 -17.35
C HIS A 264 16.55 -15.05 -16.77
N LEU A 265 16.35 -15.00 -15.45
CA LEU A 265 16.10 -13.76 -14.72
C LEU A 265 17.41 -13.11 -14.25
N TYR A 266 17.68 -11.90 -14.72
CA TYR A 266 18.74 -11.03 -14.22
C TYR A 266 18.11 -10.00 -13.29
N ALA A 267 18.51 -9.97 -12.03
CA ALA A 267 17.90 -9.10 -11.05
C ALA A 267 18.96 -8.34 -10.26
N LEU A 268 18.66 -7.09 -9.92
CA LEU A 268 19.53 -6.28 -9.08
C LEU A 268 18.77 -5.37 -8.14
N ASP A 269 19.37 -5.08 -7.00
CA ASP A 269 18.86 -4.12 -6.02
C ASP A 269 20.04 -3.35 -5.40
N PRO A 270 19.90 -2.05 -5.12
CA PRO A 270 20.97 -1.30 -4.45
C PRO A 270 21.24 -1.78 -3.03
N ASP A 271 20.26 -2.40 -2.34
CA ASP A 271 20.44 -2.92 -0.99
C ASP A 271 20.96 -4.38 -1.02
N PRO A 272 22.21 -4.64 -0.62
CA PRO A 272 22.76 -5.99 -0.60
C PRO A 272 21.99 -6.94 0.33
N ARG A 273 21.29 -6.42 1.35
CA ARG A 273 20.46 -7.22 2.25
C ARG A 273 19.18 -7.70 1.57
N ALA A 274 18.63 -6.89 0.66
CA ALA A 274 17.48 -7.28 -0.15
C ALA A 274 17.89 -8.39 -1.13
N VAL A 275 19.04 -8.22 -1.80
CA VAL A 275 19.61 -9.22 -2.73
C VAL A 275 19.91 -10.55 -2.03
N LEU A 276 20.51 -10.52 -0.83
CA LEU A 276 20.79 -11.72 -0.05
C LEU A 276 19.50 -12.51 0.23
N PHE A 277 18.46 -11.82 0.69
CA PHE A 277 17.19 -12.44 1.02
C PHE A 277 16.48 -12.96 -0.24
N ALA A 278 16.43 -12.15 -1.30
CA ALA A 278 15.82 -12.52 -2.57
C ALA A 278 16.48 -13.77 -3.18
N GLY A 279 17.81 -13.87 -3.13
CA GLY A 279 18.55 -15.02 -3.65
C GLY A 279 18.22 -16.31 -2.92
N ALA A 280 18.25 -16.28 -1.58
CA ALA A 280 17.91 -17.44 -0.76
C ALA A 280 16.42 -17.82 -0.86
N LEU A 281 15.54 -16.83 -1.01
CA LEU A 281 14.11 -17.05 -1.22
C LEU A 281 13.82 -17.71 -2.57
N VAL A 282 14.48 -17.25 -3.65
CA VAL A 282 14.36 -17.84 -4.98
C VAL A 282 14.92 -19.27 -5.00
N GLU A 283 16.08 -19.51 -4.38
CA GLU A 283 16.68 -20.85 -4.27
C GLU A 283 15.74 -21.81 -3.52
N ARG A 284 15.15 -21.37 -2.39
CA ARG A 284 14.16 -22.17 -1.65
C ARG A 284 12.97 -22.56 -2.51
N GLU A 285 12.43 -21.60 -3.28
CA GLU A 285 11.16 -21.80 -3.99
C GLU A 285 11.29 -22.50 -5.34
N PHE A 286 12.43 -22.32 -6.01
CA PHE A 286 12.63 -22.83 -7.37
C PHE A 286 13.80 -23.82 -7.46
N GLY A 287 14.82 -23.67 -6.62
CA GLY A 287 16.08 -24.39 -6.74
C GLY A 287 16.63 -24.27 -8.17
N SER A 288 17.11 -25.38 -8.71
CA SER A 288 17.63 -25.45 -10.08
C SER A 288 16.58 -25.32 -11.20
N ARG A 289 15.28 -25.20 -10.88
CA ARG A 289 14.21 -25.07 -11.90
C ARG A 289 14.14 -23.68 -12.53
N LEU A 290 14.79 -22.68 -11.95
CA LEU A 290 14.79 -21.31 -12.46
C LEU A 290 16.23 -20.86 -12.68
N ALA A 291 16.56 -20.45 -13.91
CA ALA A 291 17.82 -19.78 -14.18
C ALA A 291 17.74 -18.34 -13.69
N TYR A 292 18.64 -17.93 -12.78
CA TYR A 292 18.66 -16.57 -12.28
C TYR A 292 20.07 -16.09 -11.95
N THR A 293 20.28 -14.78 -12.03
CA THR A 293 21.50 -14.09 -11.57
C THR A 293 21.11 -12.85 -10.78
N LEU A 294 21.49 -12.79 -9.51
CA LEU A 294 21.23 -11.66 -8.63
C LEU A 294 22.51 -10.87 -8.31
N ARG A 295 22.43 -9.54 -8.31
CA ARG A 295 23.57 -8.64 -8.00
C ARG A 295 23.14 -7.44 -7.16
N ALA A 296 24.00 -7.05 -6.20
CA ALA A 296 23.81 -5.85 -5.40
C ALA A 296 24.43 -4.63 -6.12
N SER A 297 23.60 -3.87 -6.82
CA SER A 297 24.01 -2.75 -7.67
C SER A 297 22.87 -1.75 -7.84
N HIS A 298 23.20 -0.49 -8.10
CA HIS A 298 22.22 0.59 -8.27
C HIS A 298 21.69 0.62 -9.71
N PRO A 299 20.37 0.54 -9.92
CA PRO A 299 19.80 0.42 -11.27
C PRO A 299 19.78 1.73 -12.07
N LEU A 300 20.00 2.87 -11.43
CA LEU A 300 19.97 4.19 -12.09
C LEU A 300 21.34 4.87 -12.19
N VAL A 301 22.36 4.34 -11.53
CA VAL A 301 23.68 4.98 -11.44
C VAL A 301 24.69 4.01 -12.00
N ASP A 302 25.31 4.35 -13.12
CA ASP A 302 26.30 3.51 -13.76
C ASP A 302 27.71 3.88 -13.29
N ALA A 303 28.69 2.99 -13.56
CA ALA A 303 30.07 3.18 -13.14
C ALA A 303 30.74 4.43 -13.75
N ASP A 304 30.18 4.94 -14.85
CA ASP A 304 30.60 6.18 -15.49
C ASP A 304 30.33 7.44 -14.64
N LEU A 305 29.59 7.33 -13.53
CA LEU A 305 29.48 8.38 -12.50
C LEU A 305 30.86 8.93 -12.12
N TYR A 306 31.87 8.07 -12.00
CA TYR A 306 33.23 8.47 -11.59
C TYR A 306 34.07 9.15 -12.68
N ASN A 307 33.49 9.35 -13.87
CA ASN A 307 34.04 10.25 -14.88
C ASN A 307 33.84 11.72 -14.48
N ASP A 308 32.86 12.03 -13.63
CA ASP A 308 32.69 13.37 -13.04
C ASP A 308 33.76 13.62 -11.95
N PRO A 309 34.59 14.69 -12.06
CA PRO A 309 35.55 15.06 -11.02
C PRO A 309 34.93 15.23 -9.62
N LEU A 310 33.68 15.69 -9.52
CA LEU A 310 32.97 15.83 -8.24
C LEU A 310 32.59 14.48 -7.63
N ALA A 311 32.33 13.46 -8.44
CA ALA A 311 32.02 12.12 -7.94
C ALA A 311 33.26 11.44 -7.34
N ARG A 312 34.46 11.81 -7.78
CA ARG A 312 35.73 11.32 -7.20
C ARG A 312 35.99 11.87 -5.79
N LEU A 313 35.34 12.97 -5.41
CA LEU A 313 35.39 13.54 -4.06
C LEU A 313 34.47 12.82 -3.06
N ILE A 314 33.67 11.84 -3.52
CA ILE A 314 32.84 11.05 -2.63
C ILE A 314 33.75 10.12 -1.80
N PRO A 315 33.66 10.15 -0.46
CA PRO A 315 34.40 9.24 0.41
C PRO A 315 34.24 7.77 0.00
N GLU A 316 35.27 6.96 0.19
CA GLU A 316 35.30 5.57 -0.26
C GLU A 316 34.15 4.72 0.31
N ASP A 317 33.85 4.88 1.59
CA ASP A 317 32.71 4.23 2.27
C ASP A 317 31.37 4.63 1.65
N ALA A 318 31.23 5.88 1.23
CA ALA A 318 30.04 6.38 0.56
C ALA A 318 29.98 5.92 -0.91
N ARG A 319 31.12 5.77 -1.60
CA ARG A 319 31.19 5.16 -2.94
C ARG A 319 30.78 3.70 -2.90
N ALA A 320 31.28 2.95 -1.91
CA ALA A 320 30.90 1.55 -1.68
C ALA A 320 29.38 1.38 -1.42
N ARG A 321 28.72 2.38 -0.82
CA ARG A 321 27.26 2.41 -0.64
C ARG A 321 26.47 2.74 -1.89
N LEU A 322 27.04 3.52 -2.82
CA LEU A 322 26.35 3.87 -4.07
C LEU A 322 26.23 2.67 -5.01
N ARG A 323 27.19 1.74 -4.98
CA ARG A 323 27.22 0.52 -5.80
C ARG A 323 26.80 0.78 -7.26
N PRO A 324 27.47 1.69 -7.99
CA PRO A 324 27.09 1.97 -9.35
C PRO A 324 27.21 0.71 -10.23
N ALA A 325 26.31 0.57 -11.20
CA ALA A 325 26.27 -0.56 -12.11
C ALA A 325 27.37 -0.44 -13.18
N ASP A 326 28.35 -1.33 -13.11
CA ASP A 326 29.30 -1.55 -14.20
C ASP A 326 28.76 -2.63 -15.14
N TRP A 327 27.92 -2.24 -16.10
CA TRP A 327 27.28 -3.19 -17.03
C TRP A 327 28.25 -4.03 -17.87
N SER A 328 29.51 -3.58 -18.02
CA SER A 328 30.53 -4.31 -18.77
C SER A 328 30.99 -5.59 -18.06
N SER A 329 30.90 -5.61 -16.73
CA SER A 329 31.27 -6.76 -15.88
C SER A 329 30.08 -7.35 -15.14
N LEU A 330 29.03 -6.56 -14.92
CA LEU A 330 27.76 -6.98 -14.35
C LEU A 330 27.15 -8.07 -15.24
N PHE A 331 26.63 -9.12 -14.60
CA PHE A 331 26.00 -10.25 -15.31
C PHE A 331 26.88 -10.92 -16.39
N GLY A 332 28.21 -10.85 -16.27
CA GLY A 332 29.12 -11.42 -17.27
C GLY A 332 29.17 -10.62 -18.57
N GLY A 333 28.90 -9.31 -18.50
CA GLY A 333 28.91 -8.40 -19.66
C GLY A 333 27.59 -8.37 -20.43
N ILE A 334 26.53 -8.99 -19.92
CA ILE A 334 25.19 -8.90 -20.49
C ILE A 334 24.57 -7.57 -20.09
N ASP A 335 24.40 -6.68 -21.06
CA ASP A 335 23.89 -5.32 -20.87
C ASP A 335 22.62 -5.00 -21.68
N HIS A 336 22.12 -5.96 -22.47
CA HIS A 336 20.88 -5.89 -23.25
C HIS A 336 19.95 -7.07 -22.94
N PHE A 337 18.66 -6.78 -22.77
CA PHE A 337 17.63 -7.72 -22.34
C PHE A 337 16.40 -7.68 -23.23
N ASP A 338 15.76 -8.83 -23.43
CA ASP A 338 14.58 -8.94 -24.28
C ASP A 338 13.36 -8.32 -23.57
N ARG A 339 13.39 -8.30 -22.23
CA ARG A 339 12.35 -7.69 -21.40
C ARG A 339 12.94 -7.06 -20.14
N VAL A 340 12.36 -5.94 -19.72
CA VAL A 340 12.60 -5.35 -18.40
C VAL A 340 11.30 -5.32 -17.62
N LEU A 341 11.29 -5.79 -16.38
CA LEU A 341 10.09 -5.86 -15.54
C LEU A 341 10.25 -5.03 -14.28
N ILE A 342 9.34 -4.08 -14.08
CA ILE A 342 9.35 -3.14 -12.96
C ILE A 342 8.02 -3.27 -12.21
N ALA A 343 8.06 -3.56 -10.90
CA ALA A 343 6.86 -3.86 -10.13
C ALA A 343 6.75 -3.00 -8.85
N ASP A 344 6.41 -1.73 -9.01
CA ASP A 344 6.30 -0.68 -7.98
C ASP A 344 7.49 -0.66 -7.00
N PRO A 345 8.73 -0.46 -7.52
CA PRO A 345 9.93 -0.57 -6.71
C PRO A 345 10.14 0.65 -5.82
N ALA A 346 10.86 0.45 -4.72
CA ALA A 346 11.42 1.52 -3.92
C ALA A 346 12.89 1.72 -4.30
N VAL A 347 13.22 2.86 -4.92
CA VAL A 347 14.61 3.19 -5.29
C VAL A 347 15.11 4.36 -4.46
N PRO A 348 15.95 4.12 -3.45
CA PRO A 348 16.53 5.22 -2.68
C PRO A 348 17.57 5.97 -3.52
N LEU A 349 17.43 7.29 -3.64
CA LEU A 349 18.48 8.16 -4.18
C LEU A 349 19.14 8.98 -3.06
N THR A 350 20.46 9.07 -3.12
CA THR A 350 21.23 9.93 -2.21
C THR A 350 21.00 11.41 -2.52
N ARG A 351 21.11 12.28 -1.49
CA ARG A 351 21.08 13.74 -1.65
C ARG A 351 22.45 14.33 -2.01
N ARG A 352 23.46 13.50 -2.26
CA ARG A 352 24.79 13.97 -2.66
C ARG A 352 24.71 14.65 -4.03
N ARG A 353 25.24 15.88 -4.10
CA ARG A 353 25.14 16.74 -5.29
C ARG A 353 25.71 16.09 -6.57
N ALA A 354 26.81 15.33 -6.47
CA ALA A 354 27.38 14.64 -7.63
C ALA A 354 26.41 13.61 -8.24
N VAL A 355 25.73 12.82 -7.41
CA VAL A 355 24.73 11.84 -7.87
C VAL A 355 23.48 12.55 -8.40
N GLN A 356 23.02 13.60 -7.74
CA GLN A 356 21.89 14.40 -8.23
C GLN A 356 22.17 14.96 -9.63
N ARG A 357 23.35 15.57 -9.83
CA ARG A 357 23.76 16.10 -11.14
C ARG A 357 23.86 15.00 -12.20
N TYR A 358 24.42 13.85 -11.83
CA TYR A 358 24.50 12.70 -12.73
C TYR A 358 23.11 12.25 -13.18
N ILE A 359 22.14 12.12 -12.26
CA ILE A 359 20.79 11.72 -12.60
C ILE A 359 20.05 12.82 -13.40
N GLU A 360 20.18 14.09 -13.01
CA GLU A 360 19.55 15.23 -13.71
C GLU A 360 20.07 15.39 -15.15
N GLY A 361 21.37 15.17 -15.38
CA GLY A 361 21.95 15.17 -16.72
C GLY A 361 21.68 13.88 -17.50
N GLY A 362 21.48 12.78 -16.78
CA GLY A 362 21.38 11.44 -17.34
C GLY A 362 19.97 10.99 -17.71
N TYR A 363 18.90 11.62 -17.20
CA TYR A 363 17.52 11.15 -17.40
C TYR A 363 16.56 12.29 -17.80
N ALA A 364 15.91 12.15 -18.96
CA ALA A 364 14.95 13.14 -19.47
C ALA A 364 13.68 13.21 -18.61
N THR A 365 13.38 12.15 -17.86
CA THR A 365 12.22 12.04 -16.98
C THR A 365 12.45 12.64 -15.58
N MET A 366 13.68 13.06 -15.25
CA MET A 366 14.01 13.64 -13.95
C MET A 366 13.49 15.08 -13.83
N THR A 367 12.67 15.33 -12.81
CA THR A 367 12.20 16.66 -12.41
C THR A 367 12.27 16.82 -10.89
N ALA A 368 12.31 18.07 -10.41
CA ALA A 368 12.30 18.33 -8.97
C ALA A 368 11.09 17.68 -8.29
N GLY A 369 11.35 16.82 -7.30
CA GLY A 369 10.30 16.08 -6.58
C GLY A 369 9.70 14.89 -7.33
N ALA A 370 10.26 14.51 -8.48
CA ALA A 370 9.91 13.24 -9.13
C ALA A 370 10.30 12.06 -8.24
N ASP A 371 9.46 11.01 -8.29
CA ASP A 371 9.79 9.74 -7.67
C ASP A 371 10.91 9.04 -8.48
N PRO A 372 12.08 8.75 -7.87
CA PRO A 372 13.17 8.06 -8.54
C PRO A 372 12.78 6.74 -9.20
N ALA A 373 11.77 6.05 -8.66
CA ALA A 373 11.31 4.78 -9.21
C ALA A 373 10.80 4.91 -10.66
N LEU A 374 10.33 6.09 -11.08
CA LEU A 374 9.84 6.33 -12.44
C LEU A 374 10.97 6.36 -13.48
N LEU A 375 12.20 6.69 -13.04
CA LEU A 375 13.38 6.74 -13.90
C LEU A 375 13.77 5.34 -14.40
N LEU A 376 13.35 4.29 -13.69
CA LEU A 376 13.61 2.90 -14.07
C LEU A 376 13.03 2.53 -15.43
N VAL A 377 11.92 3.15 -15.85
CA VAL A 377 11.38 2.87 -17.19
C VAL A 377 12.33 3.38 -18.27
N GLU A 378 12.88 4.58 -18.08
CA GLU A 378 13.87 5.15 -18.99
C GLU A 378 15.20 4.39 -18.93
N ALA A 379 15.67 4.04 -17.72
CA ALA A 379 16.87 3.21 -17.52
C ALA A 379 16.71 1.84 -18.19
N GLY A 380 15.58 1.17 -17.96
CA GLY A 380 15.27 -0.13 -18.53
C GLY A 380 15.17 -0.08 -20.05
N ALA A 381 14.57 0.97 -20.61
CA ALA A 381 14.46 1.13 -22.05
C ALA A 381 15.83 1.23 -22.76
N ARG A 382 16.85 1.80 -22.10
CA ARG A 382 18.23 1.84 -22.62
C ARG A 382 18.92 0.47 -22.62
N ARG A 383 18.39 -0.48 -21.84
CA ARG A 383 18.93 -1.83 -21.68
C ARG A 383 18.13 -2.86 -22.48
N LEU A 384 17.24 -2.43 -23.38
CA LEU A 384 16.49 -3.34 -24.23
C LEU A 384 17.32 -3.79 -25.42
N ALA A 385 17.30 -5.09 -25.70
CA ALA A 385 17.67 -5.62 -27.00
C ALA A 385 16.70 -5.09 -28.08
N PRO A 386 17.08 -5.09 -29.37
CA PRO A 386 16.17 -4.71 -30.46
C PRO A 386 14.86 -5.49 -30.39
N GLY A 387 13.73 -4.79 -30.42
CA GLY A 387 12.40 -5.40 -30.28
C GLY A 387 11.95 -5.68 -28.85
N GLY A 388 12.83 -5.51 -27.85
CA GLY A 388 12.49 -5.71 -26.44
C GLY A 388 11.46 -4.72 -25.91
N ARG A 389 10.90 -5.02 -24.72
CA ARG A 389 9.88 -4.17 -24.07
C ARG A 389 10.10 -4.03 -22.57
N VAL A 390 9.84 -2.84 -22.04
CA VAL A 390 9.69 -2.63 -20.59
C VAL A 390 8.23 -2.85 -20.22
N PHE A 391 7.99 -3.61 -19.15
CA PHE A 391 6.70 -3.73 -18.49
C PHE A 391 6.85 -3.11 -17.11
N ALA A 392 6.08 -2.08 -16.81
CA ALA A 392 6.17 -1.37 -15.55
C ALA A 392 4.82 -1.24 -14.88
N LEU A 393 4.75 -1.59 -13.60
CA LEU A 393 3.59 -1.42 -12.73
C LEU A 393 3.92 -0.34 -11.70
N TYR A 394 3.07 0.68 -11.59
CA TYR A 394 3.15 1.71 -10.56
C TYR A 394 1.78 1.99 -9.97
N GLN A 395 1.74 2.65 -8.81
CA GLN A 395 0.50 3.23 -8.30
C GLN A 395 -0.13 4.16 -9.35
N ALA A 396 -1.45 4.10 -9.52
CA ALA A 396 -2.16 4.87 -10.55
C ALA A 396 -1.96 6.40 -10.39
N SER A 397 -1.64 6.86 -9.19
CA SER A 397 -1.30 8.25 -8.89
C SER A 397 -0.05 8.74 -9.65
N ALA A 398 0.93 7.88 -9.93
CA ALA A 398 2.13 8.22 -10.69
C ALA A 398 1.81 8.80 -12.08
N TYR A 399 0.68 8.38 -12.67
CA TYR A 399 0.22 8.83 -13.98
C TYR A 399 -0.64 10.11 -13.94
N ARG A 400 -0.78 10.73 -12.76
CA ARG A 400 -1.66 11.89 -12.57
C ARG A 400 -1.01 13.02 -11.77
N VAL A 401 -0.01 12.73 -10.94
CA VAL A 401 0.66 13.75 -10.12
C VAL A 401 1.42 14.76 -11.01
N PRO A 402 1.43 16.06 -10.64
CA PRO A 402 2.16 17.08 -11.40
C PRO A 402 3.68 16.84 -11.46
N SER A 403 4.27 16.24 -10.42
CA SER A 403 5.71 15.95 -10.39
C SER A 403 6.15 14.92 -11.45
N ALA A 404 5.23 14.15 -12.01
CA ALA A 404 5.51 13.12 -13.02
C ALA A 404 5.17 13.56 -14.47
N VAL A 405 5.05 14.88 -14.73
CA VAL A 405 4.78 15.41 -16.08
C VAL A 405 5.88 15.01 -17.08
N ALA A 406 7.16 15.12 -16.70
CA ALA A 406 8.28 14.76 -17.58
C ALA A 406 8.28 13.26 -17.92
N PHE A 407 8.01 12.41 -16.92
CA PHE A 407 7.79 10.99 -17.09
C PHE A 407 6.70 10.69 -18.13
N ARG A 408 5.51 11.29 -17.99
CA ARG A 408 4.41 11.09 -18.95
C ARG A 408 4.74 11.58 -20.35
N ARG A 409 5.41 12.73 -20.46
CA ARG A 409 5.84 13.28 -21.77
C ARG A 409 6.80 12.33 -22.48
N TRP A 410 7.74 11.74 -21.75
CA TRP A 410 8.67 10.76 -22.30
C TRP A 410 7.99 9.43 -22.66
N LEU A 411 7.01 9.01 -21.85
CA LEU A 411 6.29 7.75 -21.98
C LEU A 411 5.25 7.77 -23.13
N ALA A 412 4.58 8.89 -23.37
CA ALA A 412 3.50 9.04 -24.36
C ALA A 412 3.85 8.51 -25.78
N PRO A 413 5.00 8.84 -26.37
CA PRO A 413 5.38 8.30 -27.68
C PRO A 413 5.76 6.82 -27.65
N ARG A 414 6.06 6.24 -26.49
CA ARG A 414 6.68 4.90 -26.34
C ARG A 414 5.74 3.84 -25.78
N ALA A 415 4.64 4.25 -25.14
CA ALA A 415 3.67 3.34 -24.53
C ALA A 415 2.87 2.58 -25.60
N ASP A 416 2.90 1.26 -25.56
CA ASP A 416 2.18 0.36 -26.45
C ASP A 416 0.82 -0.03 -25.84
N VAL A 417 0.86 -0.45 -24.57
CA VAL A 417 -0.30 -0.93 -23.83
C VAL A 417 -0.35 -0.29 -22.45
N LEU A 418 -1.55 0.09 -21.99
CA LEU A 418 -1.80 0.68 -20.68
C LEU A 418 -2.98 0.00 -19.98
N ILE A 419 -2.75 -0.61 -18.82
CA ILE A 419 -3.73 -1.41 -18.09
C ILE A 419 -3.92 -0.85 -16.69
N THR A 420 -5.18 -0.72 -16.26
CA THR A 420 -5.54 -0.33 -14.89
C THR A 420 -5.97 -1.54 -14.06
N MET A 421 -5.46 -1.64 -12.82
CA MET A 421 -5.59 -2.80 -11.95
C MET A 421 -5.62 -2.39 -10.47
N ALA A 422 -6.80 -2.38 -9.83
CA ALA A 422 -6.94 -2.20 -8.38
C ALA A 422 -6.03 -1.11 -7.76
N GLY A 423 -6.15 0.14 -8.22
CA GLY A 423 -5.34 1.26 -7.73
C GLY A 423 -3.93 1.37 -8.33
N TYR A 424 -3.51 0.39 -9.14
CA TYR A 424 -2.27 0.40 -9.92
C TYR A 424 -2.55 0.60 -11.41
N CYS A 425 -1.50 0.98 -12.13
CA CYS A 425 -1.49 1.05 -13.57
C CYS A 425 -0.20 0.40 -14.09
N ALA A 426 -0.36 -0.52 -15.03
CA ALA A 426 0.71 -1.23 -15.72
C ALA A 426 0.85 -0.68 -17.15
N VAL A 427 2.08 -0.51 -17.62
CA VAL A 427 2.39 0.00 -18.96
C VAL A 427 3.42 -0.88 -19.66
N LYS A 428 3.20 -1.16 -20.95
CA LYS A 428 4.15 -1.83 -21.86
C LYS A 428 4.79 -0.74 -22.72
N VAL A 429 6.11 -0.69 -22.75
CA VAL A 429 6.87 0.44 -23.30
C VAL A 429 7.95 -0.07 -24.24
N SER A 430 8.09 0.59 -25.39
CA SER A 430 9.20 0.39 -26.33
C SER A 430 10.33 1.38 -26.05
N ALA A 431 11.57 1.04 -26.42
CA ALA A 431 12.67 2.00 -26.43
C ALA A 431 12.41 3.15 -27.41
N GLU A 432 11.81 2.81 -28.56
CA GLU A 432 11.54 3.72 -29.67
C GLU A 432 10.11 4.26 -29.65
N SER A 433 9.91 5.38 -30.34
CA SER A 433 8.57 5.94 -30.55
C SER A 433 7.73 5.03 -31.43
N ILE A 434 6.50 4.77 -31.01
CA ILE A 434 5.54 3.95 -31.72
C ILE A 434 4.54 4.89 -32.43
N PRO A 435 4.32 4.77 -33.75
CA PRO A 435 3.38 5.65 -34.47
C PRO A 435 1.92 5.22 -34.33
N THR A 436 1.66 3.98 -33.92
CA THR A 436 0.31 3.40 -33.84
C THR A 436 -0.46 3.87 -32.60
N PRO A 437 -1.80 3.79 -32.61
CA PRO A 437 -2.64 4.01 -31.43
C PRO A 437 -2.19 3.19 -30.20
N ILE A 438 -2.45 3.72 -29.01
CA ILE A 438 -2.20 3.00 -27.75
C ILE A 438 -3.38 2.08 -27.45
N LEU A 439 -3.09 0.86 -27.00
CA LEU A 439 -4.12 -0.04 -26.45
C LEU A 439 -4.26 0.23 -24.96
N ALA A 440 -5.47 0.56 -24.52
CA ALA A 440 -5.71 0.87 -23.12
C ALA A 440 -6.97 0.18 -22.58
N GLY A 441 -6.91 -0.26 -21.33
CA GLY A 441 -7.98 -1.05 -20.72
C GLY A 441 -7.85 -1.28 -19.22
N SER A 442 -8.63 -2.23 -18.73
CA SER A 442 -8.59 -2.67 -17.33
C SER A 442 -8.53 -4.18 -17.27
N LEU A 443 -7.75 -4.69 -16.32
CA LEU A 443 -7.63 -6.12 -16.05
C LEU A 443 -8.33 -6.42 -14.72
N GLY A 444 -9.63 -6.70 -14.83
CA GLY A 444 -10.51 -7.11 -13.74
C GLY A 444 -10.62 -8.63 -13.61
N GLU A 445 -11.60 -9.11 -12.83
CA GLU A 445 -11.88 -10.55 -12.64
C GLU A 445 -12.57 -11.21 -13.85
N GLY A 446 -12.97 -10.43 -14.86
CA GLY A 446 -13.56 -10.90 -16.12
C GLY A 446 -12.65 -10.71 -17.34
N ALA A 447 -13.23 -10.84 -18.54
CA ALA A 447 -12.51 -10.60 -19.80
C ALA A 447 -11.91 -9.19 -19.84
N SER A 448 -10.64 -9.08 -20.24
CA SER A 448 -9.97 -7.79 -20.39
C SER A 448 -10.61 -7.00 -21.54
N VAL A 449 -11.14 -5.81 -21.22
CA VAL A 449 -11.66 -4.90 -22.26
C VAL A 449 -10.54 -3.96 -22.66
N MET A 450 -9.85 -4.31 -23.74
CA MET A 450 -8.85 -3.45 -24.37
C MET A 450 -9.51 -2.63 -25.48
N ARG A 451 -9.20 -1.34 -25.53
CA ARG A 451 -9.66 -0.44 -26.61
C ARG A 451 -8.46 0.31 -27.19
N SER A 452 -8.58 0.65 -28.47
CA SER A 452 -7.60 1.48 -29.17
C SER A 452 -7.90 2.95 -28.96
N TYR A 453 -6.88 3.74 -28.60
CA TYR A 453 -6.99 5.19 -28.40
C TYR A 453 -5.93 5.91 -29.26
N PRO A 454 -6.29 7.06 -29.88
CA PRO A 454 -5.28 7.89 -30.51
C PRO A 454 -4.27 8.37 -29.46
N ARG A 455 -2.99 8.45 -29.80
CA ARG A 455 -1.95 8.89 -28.84
C ARG A 455 -2.18 10.32 -28.33
N SER A 456 -2.85 11.16 -29.11
CA SER A 456 -3.29 12.49 -28.68
C SER A 456 -4.25 12.48 -27.49
N ALA A 457 -4.85 11.33 -27.14
CA ALA A 457 -5.65 11.17 -25.94
C ALA A 457 -4.81 11.10 -24.65
N LEU A 458 -3.49 10.86 -24.74
CA LEU A 458 -2.58 10.86 -23.60
C LEU A 458 -2.19 12.29 -23.25
N ASP A 459 -3.01 12.98 -22.46
CA ASP A 459 -2.72 14.33 -21.99
C ASP A 459 -1.44 14.37 -21.13
N ILE A 460 -0.64 15.42 -21.28
CA ILE A 460 0.60 15.61 -20.51
C ILE A 460 0.25 15.90 -19.03
N GLY A 461 -0.90 16.54 -18.78
CA GLY A 461 -1.37 16.93 -17.45
C GLY A 461 -1.78 15.74 -16.57
N SER A 462 -2.55 14.79 -17.11
CA SER A 462 -2.97 13.58 -16.39
C SER A 462 -3.41 12.49 -17.37
N TRP A 463 -2.87 11.27 -17.24
CA TRP A 463 -3.38 10.12 -18.00
C TRP A 463 -4.59 9.56 -17.29
N THR A 464 -5.78 9.92 -17.76
CA THR A 464 -7.00 9.20 -17.43
C THR A 464 -7.32 8.30 -18.61
N VAL A 465 -7.06 7.00 -18.46
CA VAL A 465 -7.58 5.97 -19.38
C VAL A 465 -9.07 5.83 -19.11
N THR A 466 -9.81 6.87 -19.46
CA THR A 466 -11.25 6.89 -19.32
C THR A 466 -11.85 6.45 -20.64
N ASP A 467 -12.95 5.70 -20.57
CA ASP A 467 -13.80 5.44 -21.74
C ASP A 467 -14.01 6.76 -22.52
N PRO A 468 -13.80 6.84 -23.84
CA PRO A 468 -14.01 8.06 -24.61
C PRO A 468 -15.40 8.67 -24.39
N ALA A 469 -16.43 7.84 -24.18
CA ALA A 469 -17.77 8.30 -23.85
C ALA A 469 -17.82 9.01 -22.49
N ARG A 470 -17.04 8.52 -21.52
CA ARG A 470 -16.89 9.12 -20.21
C ARG A 470 -16.03 10.39 -20.27
N ALA A 471 -14.92 10.40 -21.01
CA ALA A 471 -14.14 11.60 -21.27
C ALA A 471 -15.01 12.71 -21.90
N ALA A 472 -15.78 12.37 -22.95
CA ALA A 472 -16.73 13.28 -23.58
C ALA A 472 -17.86 13.73 -22.65
N LEU A 473 -18.30 12.90 -21.71
CA LEU A 473 -19.24 13.30 -20.67
C LEU A 473 -18.61 14.33 -19.72
N LEU A 474 -17.36 14.11 -19.28
CA LEU A 474 -16.66 15.03 -18.37
C LEU A 474 -16.40 16.38 -19.06
N THR A 475 -15.97 16.37 -20.32
CA THR A 475 -15.82 17.61 -21.11
C THR A 475 -17.14 18.37 -21.22
N ARG A 476 -18.27 17.67 -21.41
CA ARG A 476 -19.60 18.30 -21.42
C ARG A 476 -20.00 18.87 -20.05
N LEU A 477 -19.70 18.16 -18.97
CA LEU A 477 -19.94 18.64 -17.61
C LEU A 477 -19.11 19.89 -17.31
N GLU A 478 -17.86 19.93 -17.78
CA GLU A 478 -16.94 21.06 -17.62
C GLU A 478 -17.37 22.28 -18.45
N ALA A 479 -17.74 22.08 -19.70
CA ALA A 479 -18.26 23.17 -20.54
C ALA A 479 -19.58 23.74 -20.02
N GLY A 480 -20.35 22.96 -19.25
CA GLY A 480 -21.67 23.32 -18.76
C GLY A 480 -21.73 23.91 -17.34
N GLY A 481 -20.60 24.03 -16.63
CA GLY A 481 -20.55 24.45 -15.23
C GLY A 481 -19.44 25.46 -14.93
N ALA A 482 -19.64 26.28 -13.91
CA ALA A 482 -18.61 27.18 -13.41
C ALA A 482 -17.82 26.49 -12.27
N PRO A 483 -16.52 26.78 -12.11
CA PRO A 483 -15.73 26.23 -11.01
C PRO A 483 -16.37 26.56 -9.65
N LEU A 484 -16.54 25.55 -8.78
CA LEU A 484 -17.16 25.70 -7.47
C LEU A 484 -16.49 26.80 -6.63
N GLY A 485 -15.17 26.95 -6.74
CA GLY A 485 -14.44 28.02 -6.06
C GLY A 485 -14.82 29.42 -6.55
N GLU A 486 -15.16 29.59 -7.83
CA GLU A 486 -15.65 30.87 -8.39
C GLU A 486 -17.09 31.12 -7.97
N VAL A 487 -17.96 30.11 -8.06
CA VAL A 487 -19.37 30.21 -7.66
C VAL A 487 -19.51 30.57 -6.19
N LEU A 488 -18.61 30.04 -5.35
CA LEU A 488 -18.58 30.33 -3.91
C LEU A 488 -17.62 31.47 -3.53
N LEU A 489 -17.06 32.21 -4.50
CA LEU A 489 -16.15 33.34 -4.27
C LEU A 489 -15.00 33.04 -3.29
N GLY A 490 -14.32 31.90 -3.47
CA GLY A 490 -13.25 31.42 -2.58
C GLY A 490 -13.77 30.67 -1.33
N GLY A 491 -15.02 30.24 -1.35
CA GLY A 491 -15.67 29.53 -0.25
C GLY A 491 -15.13 28.14 0.08
N VAL A 492 -14.27 27.58 -0.78
CA VAL A 492 -13.54 26.33 -0.52
C VAL A 492 -12.22 26.68 0.16
N ARG A 493 -12.09 26.35 1.45
CA ARG A 493 -10.96 26.74 2.28
C ARG A 493 -10.18 25.53 2.78
N ALA A 494 -8.86 25.73 2.84
CA ALA A 494 -7.94 24.75 3.39
C ALA A 494 -8.18 24.50 4.88
N PRO A 495 -7.74 23.34 5.38
CA PRO A 495 -7.71 23.11 6.81
C PRO A 495 -6.94 24.22 7.52
N ALA A 496 -7.55 24.74 8.59
CA ALA A 496 -6.91 25.69 9.49
C ALA A 496 -6.94 25.06 10.89
N PRO A 497 -5.79 24.95 11.58
CA PRO A 497 -5.79 24.41 12.93
C PRO A 497 -6.61 25.34 13.83
N ALA A 498 -7.71 24.82 14.37
CA ALA A 498 -8.34 25.42 15.53
C ALA A 498 -7.35 25.18 16.69
N GLY A 499 -6.55 26.19 17.06
CA GLY A 499 -5.56 26.11 18.12
C GLY A 499 -6.18 25.92 19.51
N LEU A 500 -6.86 24.79 19.72
CA LEU A 500 -7.53 24.42 20.95
C LEU A 500 -6.59 23.57 21.80
N ASP A 501 -6.58 23.87 23.10
CA ASP A 501 -5.91 23.06 24.10
C ASP A 501 -6.59 21.68 24.22
N PRO A 502 -5.84 20.55 24.10
CA PRO A 502 -6.36 19.21 24.34
C PRO A 502 -7.06 19.04 25.68
N ALA A 503 -6.70 19.82 26.71
CA ALA A 503 -7.35 19.78 28.03
C ALA A 503 -8.82 20.24 28.01
N LEU A 504 -9.26 20.94 26.96
CA LEU A 504 -10.63 21.42 26.78
C LEU A 504 -11.53 20.46 26.00
N LEU A 505 -11.00 19.29 25.64
CA LEU A 505 -11.73 18.26 24.92
C LEU A 505 -12.54 17.38 25.88
N ILE A 506 -13.81 17.20 25.57
CA ILE A 506 -14.74 16.41 26.39
C ILE A 506 -15.51 15.42 25.52
N ASP A 507 -15.91 14.30 26.14
CA ASP A 507 -16.75 13.30 25.51
C ASP A 507 -18.26 13.64 25.65
N THR A 508 -19.10 12.80 25.04
CA THR A 508 -20.57 12.92 25.15
C THR A 508 -21.07 12.88 26.59
N ARG A 509 -20.45 12.10 27.47
CA ARG A 509 -20.88 11.94 28.86
C ARG A 509 -20.64 13.23 29.65
N ALA A 510 -19.43 13.76 29.60
CA ALA A 510 -19.04 15.02 30.23
C ALA A 510 -19.89 16.19 29.69
N ARG A 511 -20.12 16.24 28.38
CA ARG A 511 -21.05 17.23 27.78
C ARG A 511 -22.45 17.15 28.39
N LEU A 512 -23.02 15.95 28.50
CA LEU A 512 -24.37 15.77 29.06
C LEU A 512 -24.43 16.19 30.54
N LEU A 513 -23.39 15.92 31.32
CA LEU A 513 -23.29 16.37 32.71
C LEU A 513 -23.27 17.91 32.80
N LEU A 514 -22.44 18.58 32.01
CA LEU A 514 -22.36 20.04 31.97
C LEU A 514 -23.68 20.69 31.53
N LEU A 515 -24.35 20.12 30.53
CA LEU A 515 -25.65 20.59 30.05
C LEU A 515 -26.79 20.37 31.06
N ARG A 516 -26.70 19.30 31.87
CA ARG A 516 -27.65 19.06 32.97
C ARG A 516 -27.45 20.05 34.11
N ALA A 517 -26.19 20.40 34.42
CA ALA A 517 -25.87 21.41 35.42
C ALA A 517 -26.36 22.81 35.00
N ASP A 518 -26.18 23.18 33.73
CA ASP A 518 -26.77 24.38 33.14
C ASP A 518 -26.93 24.26 31.62
N ARG A 519 -28.16 24.35 31.13
CA ARG A 519 -28.46 24.27 29.68
C ARG A 519 -27.81 25.39 28.87
N ARG A 520 -27.47 26.53 29.48
CA ARG A 520 -26.78 27.65 28.81
C ARG A 520 -25.34 27.30 28.40
N ALA A 521 -24.73 26.27 28.99
CA ALA A 521 -23.42 25.75 28.60
C ALA A 521 -23.37 25.30 27.12
N ALA A 522 -24.53 25.01 26.50
CA ALA A 522 -24.64 24.68 25.08
C ALA A 522 -24.10 25.78 24.14
N ARG A 523 -23.95 27.03 24.61
CA ARG A 523 -23.36 28.13 23.84
C ARG A 523 -21.83 28.03 23.74
N ALA A 524 -21.19 27.53 24.79
CA ALA A 524 -19.73 27.40 24.89
C ALA A 524 -19.22 26.04 24.42
N ILE A 525 -20.03 24.99 24.47
CA ILE A 525 -19.65 23.63 24.05
C ILE A 525 -19.92 23.45 22.55
N ARG A 526 -18.87 23.22 21.76
CA ARG A 526 -18.94 23.02 20.31
C ARG A 526 -18.56 21.59 19.91
N PRO A 527 -19.20 20.99 18.89
CA PRO A 527 -18.83 19.67 18.41
C PRO A 527 -17.47 19.71 17.73
N LEU A 528 -16.57 18.79 18.09
CA LEU A 528 -15.27 18.61 17.44
C LEU A 528 -15.41 17.51 16.38
N ILE A 529 -15.03 17.83 15.14
CA ILE A 529 -15.11 16.91 14.01
C ILE A 529 -13.70 16.62 13.53
N ALA A 530 -13.35 15.33 13.43
CA ALA A 530 -12.10 14.85 12.85
C ALA A 530 -12.37 14.12 11.51
N PRO A 531 -11.33 13.76 10.73
CA PRO A 531 -11.49 13.05 9.45
C PRO A 531 -12.36 11.79 9.53
N VAL A 532 -12.19 11.00 10.59
CA VAL A 532 -12.95 9.77 10.83
C VAL A 532 -14.45 10.01 11.04
N ASP A 533 -14.83 11.22 11.46
CA ASP A 533 -16.23 11.58 11.69
C ASP A 533 -16.93 12.04 10.40
N VAL A 534 -16.18 12.31 9.32
CA VAL A 534 -16.72 12.74 8.03
C VAL A 534 -17.26 11.55 7.25
N VAL A 535 -18.57 11.32 7.39
CA VAL A 535 -19.29 10.26 6.67
C VAL A 535 -20.25 10.85 5.63
N ARG A 536 -20.60 10.03 4.64
CA ARG A 536 -21.56 10.39 3.59
C ARG A 536 -22.91 10.79 4.21
N PHE A 537 -23.41 11.97 3.85
CA PHE A 537 -24.62 12.57 4.44
C PHE A 537 -24.59 12.72 5.98
N GLY A 538 -23.40 12.71 6.58
CA GLY A 538 -23.21 12.92 8.00
C GLY A 538 -23.58 14.34 8.43
N SER A 539 -23.82 14.51 9.73
CA SER A 539 -24.07 15.82 10.32
C SER A 539 -23.22 16.03 11.57
N ALA A 540 -22.75 17.27 11.76
CA ALA A 540 -22.05 17.66 13.00
C ALA A 540 -22.89 17.46 14.27
N ARG A 541 -24.22 17.26 14.14
CA ARG A 541 -25.11 16.92 15.26
C ARG A 541 -24.84 15.53 15.85
N ALA A 542 -24.23 14.63 15.08
CA ALA A 542 -23.90 13.27 15.49
C ALA A 542 -22.50 13.15 16.14
N ALA A 543 -21.83 14.28 16.39
CA ALA A 543 -20.50 14.28 16.99
C ALA A 543 -20.48 13.58 18.36
N SER A 544 -19.44 12.79 18.59
CA SER A 544 -19.18 12.10 19.86
C SER A 544 -18.14 12.83 20.73
N ARG A 545 -17.44 13.81 20.14
CA ARG A 545 -16.40 14.63 20.77
C ARG A 545 -16.77 16.10 20.72
N PHE A 546 -16.41 16.82 21.76
CA PHE A 546 -16.75 18.23 21.91
C PHE A 546 -15.57 19.01 22.50
N ALA A 547 -15.56 20.31 22.29
CA ALA A 547 -14.61 21.24 22.88
C ALA A 547 -15.35 22.32 23.65
N ILE A 548 -14.81 22.71 24.81
CA ILE A 548 -15.25 23.91 25.54
C ILE A 548 -14.53 25.10 24.90
N ALA A 549 -15.26 25.88 24.10
CA ALA A 549 -14.70 26.94 23.26
C ALA A 549 -14.91 28.36 23.84
N GLY A 550 -15.43 28.47 25.06
CA GLY A 550 -15.77 29.75 25.68
C GLY A 550 -16.21 29.61 27.14
N PRO A 551 -16.60 30.72 27.78
CA PRO A 551 -16.92 30.74 29.20
C PRO A 551 -18.17 29.91 29.53
N LEU A 552 -18.04 29.06 30.55
CA LEU A 552 -19.15 28.29 31.10
C LEU A 552 -19.94 29.10 32.14
N PRO A 553 -21.27 28.93 32.21
CA PRO A 553 -22.07 29.54 33.28
C PRO A 553 -21.69 28.97 34.65
N PRO A 554 -21.92 29.69 35.77
CA PRO A 554 -21.34 29.36 37.07
C PRO A 554 -21.53 27.92 37.55
N ARG A 555 -22.72 27.34 37.36
CA ARG A 555 -23.02 25.96 37.76
C ARG A 555 -22.26 24.93 36.91
N ALA A 556 -22.17 25.14 35.59
CA ALA A 556 -21.41 24.28 34.70
C ALA A 556 -19.89 24.48 34.89
N ARG A 557 -19.43 25.70 35.17
CA ARG A 557 -18.01 26.00 35.47
C ARG A 557 -17.56 25.26 36.72
N ARG A 558 -18.33 25.29 37.81
CA ARG A 558 -18.03 24.54 39.03
C ARG A 558 -17.89 23.03 38.74
N LEU A 559 -18.85 22.45 38.03
CA LEU A 559 -18.80 21.04 37.66
C LEU A 559 -17.63 20.71 36.72
N ALA A 560 -17.29 21.60 35.79
CA ALA A 560 -16.12 21.43 34.93
C ALA A 560 -14.82 21.35 35.75
N LEU A 561 -14.65 22.24 36.74
CA LEU A 561 -13.51 22.21 37.66
C LEU A 561 -13.46 20.93 38.49
N GLU A 562 -14.61 20.42 38.95
CA GLU A 562 -14.71 19.11 39.65
C GLU A 562 -14.31 17.94 38.74
N LEU A 563 -14.50 18.07 37.43
CA LEU A 563 -14.06 17.09 36.42
C LEU A 563 -12.58 17.28 36.00
N GLY A 564 -11.86 18.23 36.62
CA GLY A 564 -10.47 18.54 36.29
C GLY A 564 -10.30 19.34 35.00
N LEU A 565 -11.34 20.03 34.54
CA LEU A 565 -11.31 20.88 33.34
C LEU A 565 -11.15 22.34 33.75
N GLU A 566 -10.28 23.08 33.05
CA GLU A 566 -10.07 24.52 33.26
C GLU A 566 -10.71 25.32 32.11
N PRO A 567 -12.03 25.61 32.15
CA PRO A 567 -12.71 26.28 31.05
C PRO A 567 -12.17 27.72 30.86
N PRO A 568 -12.05 28.18 29.61
CA PRO A 568 -11.50 29.50 29.29
C PRO A 568 -12.42 30.62 29.78
N GLU A 569 -11.82 31.77 30.10
CA GLU A 569 -12.58 32.96 30.54
C GLU A 569 -13.16 33.77 29.38
N THR A 570 -12.64 33.57 28.17
CA THR A 570 -13.05 34.22 26.93
C THR A 570 -13.34 33.19 25.84
N ASP A 571 -14.06 33.60 24.79
CA ASP A 571 -14.29 32.75 23.62
C ASP A 571 -12.97 32.52 22.87
N LEU A 572 -12.62 31.25 22.67
CA LEU A 572 -11.41 30.82 21.95
C LEU A 572 -11.64 30.68 20.44
N LEU A 573 -12.89 30.64 20.00
CA LEU A 573 -13.26 30.39 18.61
C LEU A 573 -14.14 31.49 18.06
N PRO A 574 -14.00 31.84 16.77
CA PRO A 574 -14.83 32.84 16.12
C PRO A 574 -16.31 32.47 16.20
N PRO A 575 -17.24 33.43 16.07
CA PRO A 575 -18.66 33.15 16.04
C PRO A 575 -19.01 32.19 14.88
N PRO A 576 -20.11 31.43 14.99
CA PRO A 576 -20.51 30.50 13.95
C PRO A 576 -20.69 31.20 12.60
N SER A 577 -20.04 30.69 11.55
CA SER A 577 -19.95 31.34 10.24
C SER A 577 -21.08 30.95 9.28
N GLY A 578 -22.21 30.45 9.81
CA GLY A 578 -23.33 29.95 9.01
C GLY A 578 -23.13 28.55 8.42
N PRO A 579 -24.11 28.07 7.62
CA PRO A 579 -24.10 26.72 7.04
C PRO A 579 -22.86 26.44 6.18
N ARG A 580 -22.24 25.28 6.39
CA ARG A 580 -21.06 24.84 5.62
C ARG A 580 -20.96 23.31 5.54
N LEU A 581 -20.13 22.83 4.63
CA LEU A 581 -19.73 21.42 4.56
C LEU A 581 -18.28 21.26 5.02
N LEU A 582 -18.02 20.13 5.66
CA LEU A 582 -16.68 19.70 6.06
C LEU A 582 -16.27 18.49 5.21
N PHE A 583 -15.01 18.45 4.79
CA PHE A 583 -14.43 17.32 4.07
C PHE A 583 -13.03 17.02 4.61
N ALA A 584 -12.62 15.75 4.54
CA ALA A 584 -11.27 15.35 4.93
C ALA A 584 -10.30 15.52 3.75
N GLU A 585 -9.24 16.29 3.95
CA GLU A 585 -8.17 16.46 2.96
C GLU A 585 -7.47 15.11 2.75
N GLY A 586 -7.18 14.76 1.49
CA GLY A 586 -6.57 13.48 1.11
C GLY A 586 -7.52 12.26 1.15
N ALA A 587 -8.79 12.43 1.51
CA ALA A 587 -9.73 11.31 1.57
C ALA A 587 -9.93 10.67 0.17
N PRO A 588 -9.75 9.34 0.04
CA PRO A 588 -9.82 8.66 -1.27
C PRO A 588 -11.26 8.54 -1.79
N THR A 589 -12.25 8.55 -0.88
CA THR A 589 -13.67 8.54 -1.22
C THR A 589 -14.27 9.89 -0.86
N PRO A 590 -15.02 10.53 -1.78
CA PRO A 590 -15.63 11.82 -1.50
C PRO A 590 -16.69 11.69 -0.41
N ALA A 591 -16.44 12.30 0.75
CA ALA A 591 -17.38 12.41 1.84
C ALA A 591 -17.45 13.86 2.33
N PHE A 592 -18.68 14.34 2.54
CA PHE A 592 -18.98 15.70 2.98
C PHE A 592 -19.98 15.64 4.12
N LEU A 593 -19.60 16.21 5.26
CA LEU A 593 -20.42 16.29 6.47
C LEU A 593 -21.04 17.68 6.58
N CYS A 594 -22.34 17.73 6.90
CA CYS A 594 -23.08 18.98 7.00
C CYS A 594 -23.00 19.59 8.41
N ASP A 595 -22.50 20.83 8.47
CA ASP A 595 -22.56 21.70 9.64
C ASP A 595 -23.58 22.83 9.37
N PRO A 596 -24.87 22.60 9.64
CA PRO A 596 -25.95 23.50 9.23
C PRO A 596 -25.91 24.85 9.96
N PHE A 597 -25.09 24.99 10.99
CA PHE A 597 -25.02 26.20 11.81
C PHE A 597 -23.63 26.81 11.88
N GLY A 598 -22.62 26.22 11.24
CA GLY A 598 -21.24 26.70 11.33
C GLY A 598 -20.62 26.57 12.71
N ARG A 599 -21.13 25.66 13.55
CA ARG A 599 -20.74 25.52 14.97
C ARG A 599 -19.66 24.48 15.20
N ALA A 600 -19.43 23.60 14.24
CA ALA A 600 -18.42 22.56 14.38
C ALA A 600 -17.02 23.17 14.51
N VAL A 601 -16.14 22.44 15.17
CA VAL A 601 -14.72 22.75 15.20
C VAL A 601 -14.03 21.69 14.35
N PRO A 602 -13.55 22.04 13.15
CA PRO A 602 -12.76 21.12 12.35
C PRO A 602 -11.36 20.95 12.94
N THR A 603 -10.80 19.74 12.87
CA THR A 603 -9.36 19.52 13.13
C THR A 603 -8.52 20.00 11.95
N ALA A 604 -7.19 19.99 12.11
CA ALA A 604 -6.22 20.49 11.14
C ALA A 604 -6.18 19.76 9.78
N ASP A 605 -6.95 18.68 9.62
CA ASP A 605 -7.02 17.88 8.38
C ASP A 605 -8.37 18.04 7.65
N LEU A 606 -9.26 18.90 8.17
CA LEU A 606 -10.57 19.12 7.58
C LEU A 606 -10.65 20.46 6.84
N GLY A 607 -10.93 20.38 5.55
CA GLY A 607 -11.28 21.54 4.74
C GLY A 607 -12.76 21.92 4.91
N THR A 608 -13.10 23.14 4.49
CA THR A 608 -14.48 23.66 4.59
C THR A 608 -14.98 24.19 3.25
N ILE A 609 -16.27 24.03 2.99
CA ILE A 609 -16.99 24.64 1.86
C ILE A 609 -18.10 25.51 2.43
N ALA A 610 -18.00 26.84 2.25
CA ALA A 610 -18.95 27.81 2.78
C ALA A 610 -19.17 28.99 1.81
N PRO A 611 -20.39 29.50 1.62
CA PRO A 611 -21.64 28.96 2.18
C PRO A 611 -21.99 27.61 1.53
N ALA A 612 -22.67 26.75 2.27
CA ALA A 612 -23.17 25.49 1.70
C ALA A 612 -24.48 25.04 2.34
N ASP A 613 -25.34 24.45 1.54
CA ASP A 613 -26.65 23.94 1.95
C ASP A 613 -26.77 22.43 1.67
N LEU A 614 -27.96 21.89 1.94
CA LEU A 614 -28.25 20.47 1.68
C LEU A 614 -28.30 20.15 0.17
N PHE A 615 -28.56 21.15 -0.69
CA PHE A 615 -28.53 20.95 -2.13
C PHE A 615 -27.11 20.71 -2.62
N LEU A 616 -26.16 21.56 -2.24
CA LEU A 616 -24.75 21.38 -2.56
C LEU A 616 -24.20 20.08 -1.95
N ALA A 617 -24.62 19.73 -0.73
CA ALA A 617 -24.29 18.43 -0.14
C ALA A 617 -24.79 17.27 -1.02
N GLY A 618 -26.06 17.32 -1.44
CA GLY A 618 -26.68 16.33 -2.31
C GLY A 618 -25.97 16.23 -3.66
N LEU A 619 -25.62 17.37 -4.26
CA LEU A 619 -24.90 17.46 -5.53
C LEU A 619 -23.51 16.81 -5.43
N LEU A 620 -22.72 17.16 -4.41
CA LEU A 620 -21.38 16.61 -4.22
C LEU A 620 -21.39 15.10 -3.91
N HIS A 621 -22.48 14.61 -3.33
CA HIS A 621 -22.71 13.18 -3.08
C HIS A 621 -23.38 12.44 -4.23
N ALA A 622 -23.81 13.14 -5.29
CA ALA A 622 -24.45 12.52 -6.44
C ALA A 622 -23.42 11.67 -7.20
N ALA A 623 -23.81 10.47 -7.63
CA ALA A 623 -22.90 9.51 -8.26
C ALA A 623 -22.09 10.11 -9.44
N PRO A 624 -22.67 10.93 -10.35
CA PRO A 624 -21.89 11.53 -11.43
C PRO A 624 -20.81 12.51 -10.94
N VAL A 625 -21.12 13.30 -9.91
CA VAL A 625 -20.19 14.29 -9.35
C VAL A 625 -19.12 13.58 -8.51
N ALA A 626 -19.49 12.58 -7.72
CA ALA A 626 -18.54 11.74 -6.99
C ALA A 626 -17.56 11.02 -7.93
N ALA A 627 -18.04 10.54 -9.09
CA ALA A 627 -17.19 9.93 -10.12
C ALA A 627 -16.23 10.96 -10.75
N LEU A 628 -16.71 12.17 -11.04
CA LEU A 628 -15.89 13.28 -11.52
C LEU A 628 -14.82 13.69 -10.49
N ILE A 629 -15.19 13.76 -9.20
CA ILE A 629 -14.26 14.04 -8.10
C ILE A 629 -13.20 12.94 -8.00
N ALA A 630 -13.58 11.66 -8.03
CA ALA A 630 -12.62 10.55 -7.99
C ALA A 630 -11.64 10.57 -9.18
N GLU A 631 -12.08 11.08 -10.32
CA GLU A 631 -11.26 11.21 -11.53
C GLU A 631 -10.30 12.41 -11.44
N ARG A 632 -10.79 13.56 -10.97
CA ARG A 632 -10.03 14.82 -10.87
C ARG A 632 -9.16 14.92 -9.62
N CYS A 633 -9.48 14.17 -8.56
CA CYS A 633 -8.78 14.20 -7.27
C CYS A 633 -8.11 12.84 -6.97
N PRO A 634 -7.12 12.41 -7.76
CA PRO A 634 -6.53 11.06 -7.64
C PRO A 634 -5.70 10.83 -6.38
N GLY A 635 -5.23 11.91 -5.73
CA GLY A 635 -4.59 11.86 -4.41
C GLY A 635 -5.58 11.99 -3.26
N GLY A 636 -6.88 11.82 -3.53
CA GLY A 636 -7.95 12.14 -2.60
C GLY A 636 -8.41 13.60 -2.69
N LEU A 637 -9.44 13.94 -1.94
CA LEU A 637 -10.03 15.28 -1.90
C LEU A 637 -8.98 16.34 -1.58
N SER A 638 -8.98 17.45 -2.31
CA SER A 638 -8.21 18.62 -1.94
C SER A 638 -8.96 19.90 -2.24
N VAL A 639 -8.62 20.97 -1.52
CA VAL A 639 -9.12 22.34 -1.78
C VAL A 639 -8.98 22.71 -3.26
N ARG A 640 -7.78 22.47 -3.82
CA ARG A 640 -7.48 22.83 -5.21
C ARG A 640 -8.34 22.03 -6.18
N CYS A 641 -8.59 20.76 -5.89
CA CYS A 641 -9.44 19.93 -6.73
C CYS A 641 -10.91 20.36 -6.64
N LEU A 642 -11.43 20.53 -5.43
CA LEU A 642 -12.82 20.92 -5.19
C LEU A 642 -13.13 22.32 -5.72
N ALA A 643 -12.21 23.28 -5.57
CA ALA A 643 -12.38 24.63 -6.11
C ALA A 643 -12.52 24.67 -7.64
N ARG A 644 -11.98 23.66 -8.34
CA ARG A 644 -12.06 23.53 -9.81
C ARG A 644 -13.21 22.64 -10.28
N LEU A 645 -13.99 22.09 -9.36
CA LEU A 645 -15.09 21.20 -9.71
C LEU A 645 -16.17 22.00 -10.46
N PRO A 646 -16.52 21.65 -11.71
CA PRO A 646 -17.58 22.34 -12.43
C PRO A 646 -18.92 22.04 -11.76
N VAL A 647 -19.62 23.09 -11.35
CA VAL A 647 -20.97 22.99 -10.78
C VAL A 647 -21.90 23.94 -11.52
N ARG A 648 -23.16 23.52 -11.62
CA ARG A 648 -24.25 24.37 -12.05
C ARG A 648 -25.22 24.48 -10.89
N LEU A 649 -25.06 25.54 -10.11
CA LEU A 649 -26.03 25.87 -9.08
C LEU A 649 -27.25 26.54 -9.76
N PRO A 650 -28.47 26.27 -9.26
CA PRO A 650 -29.70 26.83 -9.81
C PRO A 650 -29.78 28.35 -9.72
#